data_AF-A0A812JQK6-F1
#
_entry.id   AF-A0A812JQK6-F1
#
_cell.length_a   1.000
_cell.length_b   1.000
_cell.length_c   1.000
_cell.angle_alpha   90.00
_cell.angle_beta   90.00
_cell.angle_gamma   90.00
#
_symmetry.space_group_name_H-M   'P 1'
#
loop_
_entity.id
_entity.type
_entity.pdbx_description
1 polymer ?
#
loop_
_entity_poly.entity_id
_entity_poly.type
_entity_poly.pdbx_seq_one_letter_code
_entity_poly.pdbx_strand_id
1 'polypeptide(L)'
;MGLRRTGESCGVRGYCLDKAGPATCIDSYCFCLEGSVFQNGRCSDPGIDGGISGPSGPSGGAVPGEKDKEEGTPEVTEAVEETTTTPYVEPEDPTKDPDCSDQIAGTECFKKIKWAMSDGIYANPGWYPGLTPQSAPSKFQDTLCRAGEGGCPRPCTGGLPEDPLHFPHSVMTRSMRGIRPPKHPFEYNGIEWPAMKIKGTNTHIFAVGDWGGLAGTLPHNSQIIQYKGGQTMGPHVMGRYRTDAKTHDLSCSTPEMSDCFATNGTDCPARCGWIEDIDTKAQHLVADQMIKRAKMNNPDYLLNVGDNFYWGGIAGKCGETPMSKVNDITRAQFNWIFENVYKGPGLDGKPWLSVLGNHDWGGREMDAAWDQQIAYTWVSNRWVLPAPYWMQKVEYVDQGFTVDIFMIDSNIEDADEDVNSNPEHNICGAAHNPPGSSCAKVGGPSSIHECHNWFQKLWDEGAQWATEKLKQSDAQWQIMVTHFPCGHKVKYYKELHLKYGLDLLVTGHTHYQMMYWAPEKLGGLACFITGGGGGITSENNVELENDNDHQYGFFDLSMSKDEIKIESINWKGNVIHSETVEPYDGTDTKKACSLCGEHVSPQASYLHVEPQTQNSRSQLFNLGLLLPFFWDGNNEWRAIFVGTYFLRLWDLLFWLGGVIDGYRRPLLCFCASSLPSASCHCLLPRFCFSASCRCLLLLLRFCFSALLLCCFSACPLLCFIALLSSFSALHCLFSACSCLCSCFSSS
;
A
#
# COMPACT_ATOMS: atom_id res chain seq x y z
N MET A 1 22.69 18.52 -5.17
CA MET A 1 23.51 19.25 -4.17
C MET A 1 22.70 19.31 -2.86
N GLY A 2 23.31 19.68 -1.73
CA GLY A 2 22.82 19.24 -0.42
C GLY A 2 21.72 20.09 0.21
N LEU A 3 20.47 19.62 0.14
CA LEU A 3 19.42 20.02 1.08
C LEU A 3 19.82 19.56 2.50
N ARG A 4 19.71 20.43 3.50
CA ARG A 4 19.86 20.05 4.91
C ARG A 4 18.52 20.11 5.61
N ARG A 5 18.10 18.96 6.16
CA ARG A 5 16.91 18.80 7.01
C ARG A 5 17.06 19.65 8.28
N THR A 6 16.06 20.48 8.58
CA THR A 6 15.92 21.11 9.90
C THR A 6 15.19 20.14 10.85
N GLY A 7 15.36 20.30 12.16
CA GLY A 7 14.76 19.40 13.17
C GLY A 7 13.28 19.66 13.43
N GLU A 8 12.55 20.21 12.46
CA GLU A 8 11.22 20.80 12.63
C GLU A 8 10.23 20.23 11.61
N SER A 9 8.98 20.06 12.03
CA SER A 9 7.89 19.52 11.22
C SER A 9 7.18 20.58 10.37
N CYS A 10 6.58 20.15 9.27
CA CYS A 10 5.82 21.00 8.37
C CYS A 10 4.44 21.36 8.93
N GLY A 11 4.09 22.65 8.87
CA GLY A 11 2.79 23.14 9.32
C GLY A 11 1.65 22.88 8.34
N VAL A 12 0.42 23.08 8.83
CA VAL A 12 -0.93 22.80 8.26
C VAL A 12 -1.22 23.26 6.80
N ARG A 13 -0.25 23.86 6.09
CA ARG A 13 -0.37 24.26 4.68
C ARG A 13 0.86 23.94 3.82
N GLY A 14 1.76 23.05 4.27
CA GLY A 14 3.01 22.72 3.56
C GLY A 14 4.06 23.83 3.64
N TYR A 15 4.00 24.67 4.67
CA TYR A 15 4.99 25.71 4.98
C TYR A 15 5.62 25.45 6.35
N CYS A 16 6.91 25.72 6.45
CA CYS A 16 7.64 25.75 7.71
C CYS A 16 7.14 26.91 8.59
N LEU A 17 6.76 26.63 9.83
CA LEU A 17 6.20 27.67 10.71
C LEU A 17 7.29 28.45 11.45
N ASP A 18 7.11 29.76 11.46
CA ASP A 18 7.81 30.74 12.30
C ASP A 18 9.34 30.91 12.13
N LYS A 19 9.80 31.25 10.92
CA LYS A 19 10.48 32.55 10.64
C LYS A 19 10.82 32.76 9.15
N ALA A 20 11.01 34.01 8.76
CA ALA A 20 11.19 34.41 7.37
C ALA A 20 12.50 33.91 6.75
N GLY A 21 12.40 33.10 5.70
CA GLY A 21 13.50 32.59 4.89
C GLY A 21 12.98 31.64 3.78
N PRO A 22 13.78 31.35 2.74
CA PRO A 22 13.37 30.45 1.66
C PRO A 22 13.55 28.98 2.05
N ALA A 23 12.45 28.29 2.35
CA ALA A 23 12.41 26.88 2.75
C ALA A 23 11.25 26.12 2.08
N THR A 24 11.35 24.80 2.00
CA THR A 24 10.35 23.88 1.42
C THR A 24 10.10 22.66 2.30
N CYS A 25 8.95 22.02 2.12
CA CYS A 25 8.54 20.81 2.82
C CYS A 25 8.74 19.56 1.94
N ILE A 26 9.29 18.50 2.53
CA ILE A 26 9.41 17.14 1.96
C ILE A 26 9.23 16.17 3.14
N ASP A 27 8.42 15.12 2.99
CA ASP A 27 8.21 14.03 3.97
C ASP A 27 7.99 14.52 5.42
N SER A 28 7.09 15.49 5.58
CA SER A 28 6.75 16.17 6.84
C SER A 28 7.87 16.97 7.52
N TYR A 29 9.05 17.11 6.90
CA TYR A 29 10.19 17.88 7.42
C TYR A 29 10.56 19.09 6.56
N CYS A 30 11.20 20.08 7.20
CA CYS A 30 11.61 21.33 6.58
C CYS A 30 13.06 21.30 6.04
N PHE A 31 13.25 21.93 4.88
CA PHE A 31 14.55 22.02 4.19
C PHE A 31 14.80 23.44 3.67
N CYS A 32 15.99 24.00 3.92
CA CYS A 32 16.40 25.28 3.32
C CYS A 32 16.67 25.14 1.82
N LEU A 33 16.32 26.16 1.02
CA LEU A 33 16.59 26.18 -0.42
C LEU A 33 18.08 26.43 -0.74
N GLU A 34 18.47 26.08 -1.97
CA GLU A 34 19.87 26.01 -2.40
C GLU A 34 20.55 27.40 -2.40
N GLY A 35 21.59 27.53 -1.56
CA GLY A 35 22.33 28.78 -1.34
C GLY A 35 22.24 29.33 0.09
N SER A 36 21.17 28.99 0.83
CA SER A 36 20.99 29.42 2.22
C SER A 36 21.78 28.57 3.23
N VAL A 37 22.11 29.15 4.39
CA VAL A 37 22.82 28.47 5.49
C VAL A 37 21.91 28.34 6.70
N PHE A 38 21.81 27.13 7.27
CA PHE A 38 21.07 26.89 8.51
C PHE A 38 21.94 27.19 9.73
N GLN A 39 21.55 28.20 10.52
CA GLN A 39 22.15 28.52 11.83
C GLN A 39 21.06 28.96 12.81
N ASN A 40 21.20 28.59 14.09
CA ASN A 40 20.36 29.04 15.19
C ASN A 40 18.83 28.95 14.93
N GLY A 41 18.39 27.87 14.26
CA GLY A 41 16.97 27.63 13.95
C GLY A 41 16.40 28.51 12.83
N ARG A 42 17.23 28.95 11.86
CA ARG A 42 16.78 29.76 10.70
C ARG A 42 17.55 29.38 9.44
N CYS A 43 16.86 29.41 8.29
CA CYS A 43 17.47 29.44 6.96
C CYS A 43 17.86 30.89 6.64
N SER A 44 19.14 31.23 6.77
CA SER A 44 19.64 32.59 6.54
C SER A 44 20.27 32.72 5.16
N ASP A 45 20.10 33.89 4.53
CA ASP A 45 21.12 34.42 3.62
C ASP A 45 22.43 34.65 4.40
N PRO A 46 23.61 34.67 3.75
CA PRO A 46 24.90 34.78 4.43
C PRO A 46 25.19 36.20 4.98
N GLY A 47 24.48 36.59 6.04
CA GLY A 47 24.74 37.80 6.82
C GLY A 47 23.76 38.07 7.97
N ILE A 48 24.30 38.63 9.06
CA ILE A 48 23.61 39.11 10.30
C ILE A 48 23.33 38.00 11.35
N ASP A 49 23.60 38.31 12.63
CA ASP A 49 23.85 37.36 13.74
C ASP A 49 23.26 37.84 15.10
N GLY A 50 23.16 36.93 16.08
CA GLY A 50 22.70 37.14 17.47
C GLY A 50 21.23 36.75 17.74
N GLY A 51 20.82 36.29 18.94
CA GLY A 51 21.54 35.98 20.19
C GLY A 51 20.58 35.94 21.41
N ILE A 52 21.06 35.58 22.62
CA ILE A 52 20.37 35.67 23.95
C ILE A 52 19.30 34.57 24.25
N SER A 53 18.95 34.27 25.51
CA SER A 53 19.61 33.26 26.39
C SER A 53 18.98 33.13 27.82
N GLY A 54 18.37 31.99 28.16
CA GLY A 54 18.13 31.49 29.55
C GLY A 54 17.05 32.18 30.43
N PRO A 55 16.95 31.85 31.75
CA PRO A 55 16.70 30.48 32.27
C PRO A 55 15.83 30.37 33.58
N SER A 56 15.49 29.12 33.98
CA SER A 56 15.34 28.57 35.37
C SER A 56 14.12 28.87 36.29
N GLY A 57 13.76 27.89 37.15
CA GLY A 57 13.04 28.08 38.45
C GLY A 57 11.93 27.04 38.84
N PRO A 58 12.06 26.23 39.93
CA PRO A 58 11.10 25.16 40.29
C PRO A 58 10.55 25.12 41.75
N SER A 59 9.82 24.03 42.11
CA SER A 59 9.24 23.59 43.43
C SER A 59 7.91 24.26 43.87
N GLY A 60 6.98 23.66 44.66
CA GLY A 60 6.76 22.33 45.31
C GLY A 60 5.49 22.40 46.22
N GLY A 61 4.89 21.38 46.88
CA GLY A 61 5.06 19.91 47.03
C GLY A 61 4.12 19.33 48.15
N ALA A 62 4.04 17.99 48.30
CA ALA A 62 3.26 17.18 49.30
C ALA A 62 1.70 17.10 49.14
N VAL A 63 0.94 15.97 49.17
CA VAL A 63 0.97 14.61 49.84
C VAL A 63 0.42 14.62 51.29
N PRO A 64 -0.45 13.69 51.78
CA PRO A 64 -1.43 12.78 51.15
C PRO A 64 -2.85 12.76 51.83
N GLY A 65 -3.72 11.81 51.48
CA GLY A 65 -4.91 11.39 52.26
C GLY A 65 -5.43 10.01 51.83
N GLU A 66 -5.80 9.12 52.76
CA GLU A 66 -6.00 7.67 52.53
C GLU A 66 -7.29 7.16 53.22
N LYS A 67 -8.01 6.21 52.59
CA LYS A 67 -8.61 4.96 53.15
C LYS A 67 -10.00 4.52 52.61
N ASP A 68 -9.96 3.35 51.97
CA ASP A 68 -10.77 2.13 52.19
C ASP A 68 -12.30 2.20 52.38
N LYS A 69 -13.04 1.45 51.52
CA LYS A 69 -13.80 0.26 51.95
C LYS A 69 -14.38 -0.59 50.79
N GLU A 70 -14.61 -1.87 51.08
CA GLU A 70 -15.16 -2.91 50.19
C GLU A 70 -16.65 -3.21 50.49
N GLU A 71 -17.16 -4.32 49.91
CA GLU A 71 -18.51 -4.91 49.98
C GLU A 71 -19.60 -4.20 49.14
N GLY A 72 -20.44 -4.91 48.37
CA GLY A 72 -20.47 -6.35 48.07
C GLY A 72 -21.62 -6.71 47.12
N THR A 73 -21.54 -7.86 46.43
CA THR A 73 -22.59 -8.38 45.52
C THR A 73 -23.61 -9.25 46.25
N PRO A 74 -24.80 -9.45 45.65
CA PRO A 74 -25.37 -10.80 45.60
C PRO A 74 -25.85 -11.21 44.20
N GLU A 75 -25.84 -12.52 43.99
CA GLU A 75 -26.24 -13.24 42.78
C GLU A 75 -27.70 -13.72 42.88
N VAL A 76 -28.40 -13.88 41.75
CA VAL A 76 -29.74 -14.48 41.70
C VAL A 76 -29.79 -15.52 40.58
N THR A 77 -30.35 -16.69 40.89
CA THR A 77 -30.55 -17.81 39.95
C THR A 77 -32.04 -18.11 39.83
N GLU A 78 -32.49 -18.43 38.61
CA GLU A 78 -33.83 -18.98 38.35
C GLU A 78 -33.72 -20.26 37.50
N ALA A 79 -34.70 -21.15 37.65
CA ALA A 79 -34.69 -22.49 37.07
C ALA A 79 -35.59 -22.59 35.83
N VAL A 80 -35.31 -23.57 34.97
CA VAL A 80 -36.09 -23.87 33.76
C VAL A 80 -36.99 -25.09 34.02
N GLU A 81 -38.26 -24.98 33.63
CA GLU A 81 -39.26 -26.05 33.79
C GLU A 81 -39.32 -26.94 32.53
N GLU A 82 -39.61 -28.24 32.70
CA GLU A 82 -39.51 -29.26 31.65
C GLU A 82 -40.90 -29.62 31.08
N THR A 83 -41.02 -29.75 29.74
CA THR A 83 -42.25 -30.21 29.08
C THR A 83 -41.96 -31.24 27.99
N THR A 84 -42.70 -32.35 28.01
CA THR A 84 -42.47 -33.53 27.17
C THR A 84 -43.66 -33.86 26.26
N THR A 85 -43.42 -34.03 24.95
CA THR A 85 -44.37 -34.69 24.03
C THR A 85 -43.66 -35.50 22.95
N THR A 86 -43.83 -36.82 23.03
CA THR A 86 -43.91 -37.85 21.96
C THR A 86 -43.07 -37.72 20.66
N PRO A 87 -42.31 -38.77 20.26
CA PRO A 87 -41.53 -38.76 19.03
C PRO A 87 -42.37 -38.96 17.75
N TYR A 88 -42.01 -38.24 16.69
CA TYR A 88 -42.36 -38.59 15.31
C TYR A 88 -41.44 -39.72 14.83
N VAL A 89 -41.95 -40.63 13.99
CA VAL A 89 -41.14 -41.68 13.37
C VAL A 89 -40.95 -41.32 11.88
N GLU A 90 -39.75 -40.86 11.53
CA GLU A 90 -39.35 -40.71 10.13
C GLU A 90 -38.90 -42.06 9.53
N PRO A 91 -38.94 -42.22 8.19
CA PRO A 91 -38.45 -43.43 7.51
C PRO A 91 -36.95 -43.67 7.73
N GLU A 92 -36.52 -44.93 7.66
CA GLU A 92 -35.10 -45.28 7.82
C GLU A 92 -34.26 -44.82 6.62
N ASP A 93 -33.33 -43.90 6.87
CA ASP A 93 -32.27 -43.53 5.94
C ASP A 93 -31.26 -44.69 5.79
N PRO A 94 -30.99 -45.20 4.57
CA PRO A 94 -30.10 -46.33 4.33
C PRO A 94 -28.59 -46.01 4.50
N THR A 95 -28.21 -44.81 4.98
CA THR A 95 -26.81 -44.42 5.20
C THR A 95 -26.28 -44.67 6.63
N LYS A 96 -27.11 -45.18 7.56
CA LYS A 96 -26.67 -45.44 8.94
C LYS A 96 -25.68 -46.61 9.05
N ASP A 97 -24.42 -46.27 9.31
CA ASP A 97 -23.40 -47.16 9.89
C ASP A 97 -23.91 -47.73 11.22
N PRO A 98 -24.07 -49.07 11.36
CA PRO A 98 -24.65 -49.67 12.56
C PRO A 98 -23.70 -49.72 13.76
N ASP A 99 -22.40 -49.49 13.56
CA ASP A 99 -21.36 -49.60 14.60
C ASP A 99 -20.97 -48.21 15.16
N CYS A 100 -21.90 -47.26 15.19
CA CYS A 100 -21.70 -45.91 15.73
C CYS A 100 -22.95 -45.34 16.43
N SER A 101 -22.75 -44.33 17.28
CA SER A 101 -23.81 -43.43 17.77
C SER A 101 -23.20 -42.13 18.24
N ASP A 102 -23.79 -40.99 17.88
CA ASP A 102 -23.39 -39.68 18.42
C ASP A 102 -23.97 -39.42 19.83
N GLN A 103 -23.75 -38.22 20.37
CA GLN A 103 -24.06 -37.83 21.75
C GLN A 103 -25.57 -37.73 22.05
N ILE A 104 -26.21 -38.85 22.39
CA ILE A 104 -27.61 -38.86 22.84
C ILE A 104 -27.71 -38.29 24.27
N ALA A 105 -28.42 -37.16 24.42
CA ALA A 105 -28.62 -36.50 25.70
C ALA A 105 -29.27 -37.43 26.76
N GLY A 106 -28.88 -37.26 28.02
CA GLY A 106 -29.36 -38.07 29.15
C GLY A 106 -28.67 -39.44 29.34
N THR A 107 -27.93 -39.94 28.34
CA THR A 107 -27.15 -41.20 28.47
C THR A 107 -25.96 -41.06 29.42
N GLU A 108 -25.46 -42.17 29.95
CA GLU A 108 -24.24 -42.18 30.79
C GLU A 108 -23.01 -41.68 30.02
N CYS A 109 -22.86 -42.04 28.75
CA CYS A 109 -21.82 -41.50 27.88
C CYS A 109 -21.92 -39.96 27.79
N PHE A 110 -23.11 -39.40 27.56
CA PHE A 110 -23.30 -37.94 27.52
C PHE A 110 -22.93 -37.26 28.83
N LYS A 111 -23.32 -37.84 29.98
CA LYS A 111 -22.91 -37.34 31.31
C LYS A 111 -21.38 -37.37 31.49
N LYS A 112 -20.73 -38.44 31.03
CA LYS A 112 -19.27 -38.61 31.09
C LYS A 112 -18.52 -37.65 30.17
N ILE A 113 -19.03 -37.41 28.95
CA ILE A 113 -18.51 -36.38 28.04
C ILE A 113 -18.63 -34.99 28.67
N LYS A 114 -19.82 -34.63 29.19
CA LYS A 114 -20.04 -33.34 29.85
C LYS A 114 -19.06 -33.13 31.02
N TRP A 115 -18.93 -34.10 31.91
CA TRP A 115 -17.97 -34.04 33.03
C TRP A 115 -16.50 -33.99 32.55
N ALA A 116 -16.14 -34.74 31.50
CA ALA A 116 -14.80 -34.69 30.94
C ALA A 116 -14.44 -33.29 30.40
N MET A 117 -15.41 -32.58 29.82
CA MET A 117 -15.25 -31.21 29.32
C MET A 117 -15.20 -30.15 30.44
N SER A 118 -16.04 -30.28 31.48
CA SER A 118 -16.17 -29.26 32.54
C SER A 118 -15.18 -29.43 33.70
N ASP A 119 -14.82 -30.66 34.05
CA ASP A 119 -14.08 -30.98 35.27
C ASP A 119 -12.87 -31.89 34.98
N GLY A 120 -13.10 -32.99 34.24
CA GLY A 120 -12.13 -34.06 34.05
C GLY A 120 -10.84 -33.59 33.39
N ILE A 121 -10.93 -32.76 32.34
CA ILE A 121 -9.77 -32.21 31.64
C ILE A 121 -8.97 -31.20 32.47
N TYR A 122 -9.61 -30.48 33.40
CA TYR A 122 -8.92 -29.56 34.31
C TYR A 122 -8.24 -30.33 35.45
N ALA A 123 -8.89 -31.36 35.99
CA ALA A 123 -8.37 -32.18 37.07
C ALA A 123 -7.26 -33.15 36.61
N ASN A 124 -7.38 -33.71 35.40
CA ASN A 124 -6.48 -34.72 34.84
C ASN A 124 -6.24 -34.49 33.33
N PRO A 125 -5.59 -33.40 32.90
CA PRO A 125 -5.38 -33.10 31.48
C PRO A 125 -4.62 -34.21 30.72
N GLY A 126 -3.76 -34.96 31.41
CA GLY A 126 -3.05 -36.11 30.85
C GLY A 126 -3.93 -37.30 30.43
N TRP A 127 -5.21 -37.34 30.82
CA TRP A 127 -6.18 -38.34 30.35
C TRP A 127 -6.80 -37.96 28.98
N TYR A 128 -6.64 -36.70 28.55
CA TYR A 128 -7.26 -36.15 27.35
C TYR A 128 -6.19 -35.57 26.39
N PRO A 129 -5.19 -36.38 25.97
CA PRO A 129 -4.04 -35.88 25.23
C PRO A 129 -4.45 -35.25 23.90
N GLY A 130 -4.10 -33.98 23.72
CA GLY A 130 -4.44 -33.20 22.52
C GLY A 130 -5.83 -32.56 22.53
N LEU A 131 -6.62 -32.70 23.60
CA LEU A 131 -7.87 -31.97 23.79
C LEU A 131 -7.68 -30.71 24.64
N THR A 132 -8.66 -29.82 24.53
CA THR A 132 -8.85 -28.61 25.35
C THR A 132 -10.28 -28.58 25.89
N PRO A 133 -10.61 -27.80 26.94
CA PRO A 133 -11.99 -27.67 27.43
C PRO A 133 -12.99 -27.20 26.36
N GLN A 134 -12.50 -26.50 25.33
CA GLN A 134 -13.28 -25.99 24.19
C GLN A 134 -13.33 -26.98 23.01
N SER A 135 -12.69 -28.16 23.11
CA SER A 135 -12.72 -29.18 22.07
C SER A 135 -14.10 -29.81 21.92
N ALA A 136 -14.48 -30.19 20.69
CA ALA A 136 -15.82 -30.68 20.39
C ALA A 136 -16.21 -31.92 21.23
N PRO A 137 -17.48 -32.05 21.68
CA PRO A 137 -17.94 -33.19 22.48
C PRO A 137 -17.68 -34.56 21.83
N SER A 138 -17.68 -34.65 20.49
CA SER A 138 -17.35 -35.85 19.73
C SER A 138 -15.88 -36.28 19.87
N LYS A 139 -14.94 -35.36 20.07
CA LYS A 139 -13.52 -35.70 20.33
C LYS A 139 -13.37 -36.27 21.75
N PHE A 140 -14.07 -35.73 22.74
CA PHE A 140 -14.15 -36.34 24.08
C PHE A 140 -14.83 -37.71 24.06
N GLN A 141 -15.89 -37.88 23.25
CA GLN A 141 -16.52 -39.19 23.03
C GLN A 141 -15.55 -40.21 22.44
N ASP A 142 -14.78 -39.84 21.43
CA ASP A 142 -13.77 -40.68 20.79
C ASP A 142 -12.65 -41.07 21.78
N THR A 143 -12.13 -40.11 22.57
CA THR A 143 -11.16 -40.41 23.64
C THR A 143 -11.71 -41.39 24.68
N LEU A 144 -12.95 -41.20 25.16
CA LEU A 144 -13.59 -42.12 26.12
C LEU A 144 -13.84 -43.50 25.50
N CYS A 145 -14.33 -43.56 24.26
CA CYS A 145 -14.54 -44.81 23.51
C CYS A 145 -13.23 -45.59 23.34
N ARG A 146 -12.12 -44.92 22.99
CA ARG A 146 -10.79 -45.54 22.84
C ARG A 146 -10.19 -46.00 24.16
N ALA A 147 -10.50 -45.33 25.26
CA ALA A 147 -10.12 -45.75 26.61
C ALA A 147 -10.97 -46.92 27.14
N GLY A 148 -12.10 -47.25 26.50
CA GLY A 148 -13.09 -48.19 27.02
C GLY A 148 -13.93 -47.63 28.17
N GLU A 149 -13.92 -46.30 28.34
CA GLU A 149 -14.44 -45.61 29.52
C GLU A 149 -15.85 -45.01 29.30
N GLY A 150 -16.59 -44.87 30.40
CA GLY A 150 -17.90 -44.23 30.42
C GLY A 150 -19.02 -44.89 29.58
N GLY A 151 -18.76 -46.05 28.98
CA GLY A 151 -19.72 -46.74 28.11
C GLY A 151 -19.98 -46.02 26.78
N CYS A 152 -19.05 -45.19 26.31
CA CYS A 152 -19.23 -44.43 25.08
C CYS A 152 -19.04 -45.29 23.82
N PRO A 153 -20.02 -45.32 22.88
CA PRO A 153 -19.81 -45.86 21.54
C PRO A 153 -18.95 -44.92 20.69
N ARG A 154 -18.49 -45.39 19.54
CA ARG A 154 -17.81 -44.57 18.53
C ARG A 154 -18.78 -43.51 17.96
N PRO A 155 -18.37 -42.23 17.82
CA PRO A 155 -19.19 -41.21 17.15
C PRO A 155 -19.41 -41.57 15.67
N CYS A 156 -20.58 -41.21 15.12
CA CYS A 156 -20.91 -41.46 13.70
C CYS A 156 -20.25 -40.46 12.76
N THR A 157 -19.94 -39.26 13.26
CA THR A 157 -19.05 -38.32 12.57
C THR A 157 -17.63 -38.91 12.52
N GLY A 158 -17.27 -39.44 11.35
CA GLY A 158 -16.25 -40.46 11.17
C GLY A 158 -14.88 -40.15 11.79
N GLY A 159 -14.43 -41.01 12.70
CA GLY A 159 -13.12 -40.98 13.34
C GLY A 159 -11.95 -41.35 12.42
N LEU A 160 -11.71 -40.55 11.37
CA LEU A 160 -10.37 -40.40 10.81
C LEU A 160 -9.57 -39.42 11.68
N PRO A 161 -8.25 -39.59 11.81
CA PRO A 161 -7.40 -38.53 12.31
C PRO A 161 -7.37 -37.41 11.26
N GLU A 162 -8.17 -36.36 11.49
CA GLU A 162 -7.84 -35.04 10.95
C GLU A 162 -6.53 -34.59 11.58
N ASP A 163 -5.45 -34.95 10.91
CA ASP A 163 -4.18 -34.25 10.99
C ASP A 163 -4.44 -32.74 10.74
N PRO A 164 -4.12 -31.84 11.68
CA PRO A 164 -4.26 -30.39 11.50
C PRO A 164 -3.44 -29.82 10.33
N LEU A 165 -2.60 -30.65 9.69
CA LEU A 165 -1.79 -30.33 8.53
C LEU A 165 -2.42 -30.78 7.20
N HIS A 166 -3.50 -31.57 7.19
CA HIS A 166 -4.12 -32.09 5.96
C HIS A 166 -5.35 -31.31 5.49
N PHE A 167 -5.13 -30.08 5.01
CA PHE A 167 -6.11 -29.43 4.14
C PHE A 167 -6.34 -30.30 2.89
N PRO A 168 -7.60 -30.57 2.48
CA PRO A 168 -7.85 -31.21 1.21
C PRO A 168 -7.31 -30.29 0.10
N HIS A 169 -6.50 -30.83 -0.81
CA HIS A 169 -5.88 -30.08 -1.92
C HIS A 169 -6.85 -29.04 -2.49
N SER A 170 -6.44 -27.77 -2.43
CA SER A 170 -7.15 -26.60 -2.91
C SER A 170 -8.12 -26.90 -4.06
N VAL A 171 -9.42 -26.65 -3.85
CA VAL A 171 -10.45 -26.85 -4.88
C VAL A 171 -10.14 -25.99 -6.11
N MET A 172 -9.56 -24.81 -5.87
CA MET A 172 -8.98 -23.96 -6.90
C MET A 172 -7.89 -24.71 -7.68
N THR A 173 -6.79 -25.16 -7.06
CA THR A 173 -5.68 -25.80 -7.81
C THR A 173 -6.02 -27.17 -8.40
N ARG A 174 -6.95 -27.93 -7.82
CA ARG A 174 -7.53 -29.14 -8.44
C ARG A 174 -8.31 -28.82 -9.73
N SER A 175 -8.89 -27.63 -9.85
CA SER A 175 -9.56 -27.15 -11.06
C SER A 175 -8.57 -26.69 -12.15
N MET A 176 -7.39 -26.16 -11.77
CA MET A 176 -6.44 -25.43 -12.66
C MET A 176 -5.72 -26.24 -13.75
N ARG A 177 -6.06 -27.51 -14.00
CA ARG A 177 -5.57 -28.34 -15.13
C ARG A 177 -4.05 -28.30 -15.43
N GLY A 178 -3.19 -28.06 -14.43
CA GLY A 178 -1.73 -28.11 -14.60
C GLY A 178 -0.92 -26.95 -14.02
N ILE A 179 -1.54 -25.92 -13.42
CA ILE A 179 -0.82 -24.91 -12.62
C ILE A 179 -0.33 -25.55 -11.31
N ARG A 180 0.83 -26.20 -11.39
CA ARG A 180 1.58 -26.76 -10.26
C ARG A 180 2.17 -25.66 -9.37
N PRO A 181 2.67 -25.99 -8.17
CA PRO A 181 3.55 -25.10 -7.44
C PRO A 181 4.75 -24.65 -8.30
N PRO A 182 5.19 -23.39 -8.16
CA PRO A 182 6.30 -22.85 -8.94
C PRO A 182 7.64 -23.44 -8.47
N LYS A 183 8.70 -23.24 -9.26
CA LYS A 183 10.08 -23.64 -8.91
C LYS A 183 10.79 -22.59 -8.06
N HIS A 184 10.47 -21.32 -8.29
CA HIS A 184 10.91 -20.14 -7.57
C HIS A 184 9.73 -19.15 -7.53
N PRO A 185 9.67 -18.22 -6.56
CA PRO A 185 8.47 -17.39 -6.33
C PRO A 185 8.01 -16.61 -7.56
N PHE A 186 8.98 -16.19 -8.37
CA PHE A 186 8.77 -15.37 -9.57
C PHE A 186 8.44 -16.16 -10.86
N GLU A 187 8.21 -17.48 -10.82
CA GLU A 187 7.89 -18.25 -12.05
C GLU A 187 6.57 -17.81 -12.71
N TYR A 188 5.68 -17.18 -11.93
CA TYR A 188 4.37 -16.70 -12.37
C TYR A 188 4.22 -15.17 -12.33
N ASN A 189 5.33 -14.42 -12.33
CA ASN A 189 5.30 -12.96 -12.51
C ASN A 189 4.51 -12.58 -13.78
N GLY A 190 3.48 -11.77 -13.61
CA GLY A 190 2.59 -11.32 -14.69
C GLY A 190 1.64 -12.38 -15.24
N ILE A 191 1.39 -13.47 -14.49
CA ILE A 191 0.41 -14.49 -14.89
C ILE A 191 -1.00 -13.90 -14.99
N GLU A 192 -1.73 -14.33 -16.00
CA GLU A 192 -3.19 -14.23 -16.05
C GLU A 192 -3.76 -15.48 -15.38
N TRP A 193 -4.25 -15.31 -14.15
CA TRP A 193 -4.81 -16.40 -13.35
C TRP A 193 -6.12 -16.89 -13.98
N PRO A 194 -6.45 -18.20 -13.90
CA PRO A 194 -7.60 -18.75 -14.61
C PRO A 194 -8.90 -17.99 -14.33
N ALA A 195 -9.60 -17.61 -15.41
CA ALA A 195 -10.74 -16.70 -15.35
C ALA A 195 -11.85 -17.21 -14.41
N MET A 196 -12.25 -16.37 -13.46
CA MET A 196 -13.28 -16.67 -12.49
C MET A 196 -14.66 -16.44 -13.12
N LYS A 197 -15.45 -17.50 -13.30
CA LYS A 197 -16.79 -17.42 -13.90
C LYS A 197 -17.87 -17.39 -12.83
N ILE A 198 -18.47 -16.23 -12.60
CA ILE A 198 -19.51 -15.99 -11.62
C ILE A 198 -20.90 -16.07 -12.29
N LYS A 199 -21.91 -16.46 -11.51
CA LYS A 199 -23.30 -16.65 -11.93
C LYS A 199 -24.27 -16.00 -10.96
N GLY A 200 -25.45 -15.67 -11.44
CA GLY A 200 -26.44 -14.85 -10.75
C GLY A 200 -26.27 -13.36 -11.03
N THR A 201 -27.20 -12.58 -10.46
CA THR A 201 -27.36 -11.13 -10.71
C THR A 201 -27.03 -10.27 -9.48
N ASN A 202 -26.48 -10.87 -8.43
CA ASN A 202 -26.01 -10.18 -7.23
C ASN A 202 -24.49 -10.29 -7.23
N THR A 203 -23.81 -9.15 -7.15
CA THR A 203 -22.36 -9.06 -7.31
C THR A 203 -21.80 -8.26 -6.14
N HIS A 204 -20.92 -8.89 -5.36
CA HIS A 204 -20.27 -8.20 -4.24
C HIS A 204 -18.79 -8.56 -4.15
N ILE A 205 -17.97 -7.57 -3.83
CA ILE A 205 -16.54 -7.74 -3.58
C ILE A 205 -16.24 -7.06 -2.26
N PHE A 206 -15.60 -7.74 -1.30
CA PHE A 206 -15.07 -7.05 -0.12
C PHE A 206 -13.62 -6.65 -0.36
N ALA A 207 -13.17 -5.54 0.22
CA ALA A 207 -11.76 -5.14 0.22
C ALA A 207 -11.26 -4.90 1.65
N VAL A 208 -10.05 -5.38 1.96
CA VAL A 208 -9.41 -5.27 3.27
C VAL A 208 -7.88 -5.27 3.14
N GLY A 209 -7.20 -4.58 4.04
CA GLY A 209 -5.74 -4.51 4.17
C GLY A 209 -5.31 -4.44 5.62
N ASP A 210 -4.01 -4.61 5.90
CA ASP A 210 -3.41 -4.26 7.19
C ASP A 210 -4.07 -5.04 8.35
N TRP A 211 -4.47 -6.27 8.04
CA TRP A 211 -5.34 -7.12 8.86
C TRP A 211 -4.57 -8.20 9.61
N GLY A 212 -3.33 -8.50 9.23
CA GLY A 212 -2.61 -9.67 9.71
C GLY A 212 -2.00 -9.55 11.10
N GLY A 213 -2.72 -9.86 12.19
CA GLY A 213 -2.16 -9.80 13.54
C GLY A 213 -0.85 -10.60 13.78
N LEU A 214 -0.12 -10.23 14.83
CA LEU A 214 1.03 -10.96 15.37
C LEU A 214 0.59 -12.35 15.86
N ALA A 215 1.33 -13.41 15.54
CA ALA A 215 0.93 -14.79 15.86
C ALA A 215 1.25 -15.26 17.29
N GLY A 216 1.91 -14.44 18.11
CA GLY A 216 2.27 -14.78 19.49
C GLY A 216 3.37 -15.85 19.57
N THR A 217 3.20 -16.84 20.45
CA THR A 217 4.15 -17.97 20.59
C THR A 217 3.87 -19.06 19.56
N LEU A 218 4.81 -19.29 18.65
CA LEU A 218 4.78 -20.28 17.58
C LEU A 218 5.47 -21.61 17.96
N PRO A 219 5.34 -22.67 17.14
CA PRO A 219 6.11 -23.91 17.30
C PRO A 219 7.61 -23.66 17.49
N HIS A 220 8.27 -24.56 18.22
CA HIS A 220 9.68 -24.44 18.65
C HIS A 220 10.01 -23.23 19.56
N ASN A 221 9.00 -22.60 20.16
CA ASN A 221 9.10 -21.43 21.03
C ASN A 221 9.63 -20.16 20.34
N SER A 222 9.53 -20.08 19.01
CA SER A 222 9.66 -18.81 18.28
C SER A 222 8.54 -17.85 18.73
N GLN A 223 8.84 -16.57 18.93
CA GLN A 223 7.84 -15.58 19.36
C GLN A 223 7.76 -14.44 18.34
N ILE A 224 6.60 -14.28 17.69
CA ILE A 224 6.24 -13.07 16.96
C ILE A 224 5.34 -12.27 17.89
N ILE A 225 5.96 -11.51 18.80
CA ILE A 225 5.24 -10.56 19.63
C ILE A 225 6.11 -9.37 20.05
N GLN A 226 5.45 -8.24 20.24
CA GLN A 226 6.03 -6.95 20.60
C GLN A 226 6.00 -6.66 22.11
N TYR A 227 5.08 -7.29 22.85
CA TYR A 227 4.79 -7.01 24.25
C TYR A 227 4.68 -8.28 25.12
N LYS A 228 4.86 -8.10 26.43
CA LYS A 228 5.06 -9.18 27.43
C LYS A 228 3.86 -10.12 27.61
N GLY A 229 2.65 -9.69 27.25
CA GLY A 229 1.38 -10.34 27.60
C GLY A 229 0.90 -11.46 26.66
N GLY A 230 1.00 -11.28 25.34
CA GLY A 230 0.40 -12.19 24.34
C GLY A 230 1.20 -13.48 24.09
N GLN A 231 1.57 -14.20 25.16
CA GLN A 231 2.32 -15.45 25.10
C GLN A 231 1.48 -16.63 24.58
N THR A 232 0.17 -16.44 24.37
CA THR A 232 -0.75 -17.37 23.72
C THR A 232 -0.57 -17.38 22.20
N MET A 233 -1.00 -18.46 21.54
CA MET A 233 -1.27 -18.45 20.10
C MET A 233 -2.58 -17.71 19.83
N GLY A 234 -2.66 -17.06 18.67
CA GLY A 234 -3.84 -16.32 18.19
C GLY A 234 -3.42 -15.02 17.49
N PRO A 235 -4.37 -14.26 16.93
CA PRO A 235 -4.12 -12.91 16.45
C PRO A 235 -3.98 -11.94 17.61
N HIS A 236 -2.80 -11.33 17.73
CA HIS A 236 -2.50 -10.23 18.64
C HIS A 236 -2.27 -8.97 17.81
N VAL A 237 -2.93 -7.86 18.14
CA VAL A 237 -2.78 -6.62 17.38
C VAL A 237 -1.37 -6.03 17.59
N MET A 238 -0.70 -5.62 16.52
CA MET A 238 0.58 -4.92 16.62
C MET A 238 0.38 -3.47 17.10
N GLY A 239 1.17 -3.01 18.08
CA GLY A 239 1.13 -1.62 18.53
C GLY A 239 2.05 -0.74 17.69
N ARG A 240 1.48 0.19 16.92
CA ARG A 240 2.23 1.27 16.24
C ARG A 240 1.99 2.60 16.98
N TYR A 241 2.68 3.65 16.56
CA TYR A 241 2.38 5.02 16.99
C TYR A 241 0.93 5.42 16.69
N ARG A 242 0.47 6.49 17.36
CA ARG A 242 -0.72 7.26 16.99
C ARG A 242 -0.38 8.73 16.78
N THR A 243 -1.17 9.40 15.95
CA THR A 243 -1.18 10.86 15.79
C THR A 243 -2.46 11.49 16.35
N ASP A 244 -2.47 12.81 16.51
CA ASP A 244 -3.71 13.58 16.73
C ASP A 244 -4.37 13.90 15.39
N ALA A 245 -5.65 13.56 15.24
CA ALA A 245 -6.38 13.69 13.97
C ALA A 245 -6.60 15.15 13.49
N LYS A 246 -6.25 16.17 14.28
CA LYS A 246 -6.43 17.60 13.97
C LYS A 246 -5.11 18.34 13.78
N THR A 247 -4.05 17.94 14.47
CA THR A 247 -2.71 18.55 14.32
C THR A 247 -1.74 17.70 13.51
N HIS A 248 -1.99 16.39 13.40
CA HIS A 248 -1.10 15.36 12.87
C HIS A 248 0.22 15.20 13.64
N ASP A 249 0.33 15.78 14.85
CA ASP A 249 1.46 15.53 15.76
C ASP A 249 1.40 14.11 16.34
N LEU A 250 2.55 13.56 16.71
CA LEU A 250 2.68 12.28 17.40
C LEU A 250 1.98 12.32 18.77
N SER A 251 0.85 11.63 18.92
CA SER A 251 0.09 11.53 20.17
C SER A 251 0.55 10.36 21.03
N CYS A 252 1.08 9.29 20.42
CA CYS A 252 1.64 8.13 21.11
C CYS A 252 2.77 7.54 20.27
N SER A 253 3.93 7.23 20.87
CA SER A 253 5.00 6.52 20.17
C SER A 253 4.80 4.99 20.18
N THR A 254 5.43 4.28 19.24
CA THR A 254 5.40 2.82 19.16
C THR A 254 5.79 2.11 20.47
N PRO A 255 6.82 2.55 21.24
CA PRO A 255 7.10 1.99 22.56
C PRO A 255 5.98 2.23 23.58
N GLU A 256 5.43 3.45 23.65
CA GLU A 256 4.32 3.76 24.59
C GLU A 256 3.08 2.91 24.29
N MET A 257 2.73 2.72 23.01
CA MET A 257 1.65 1.81 22.63
C MET A 257 1.98 0.35 23.00
N SER A 258 3.23 -0.07 22.81
CA SER A 258 3.70 -1.42 23.24
C SER A 258 3.55 -1.62 24.75
N ASP A 259 3.81 -0.59 25.55
CA ASP A 259 3.61 -0.61 27.00
C ASP A 259 2.12 -0.59 27.38
N CYS A 260 1.25 0.08 26.62
CA CYS A 260 -0.21 -0.03 26.76
C CYS A 260 -0.68 -1.49 26.59
N PHE A 261 -0.23 -2.19 25.53
CA PHE A 261 -0.48 -3.62 25.36
C PHE A 261 0.17 -4.50 26.46
N ALA A 262 1.39 -4.18 26.89
CA ALA A 262 2.12 -4.97 27.90
C ALA A 262 1.52 -4.89 29.30
N THR A 263 0.68 -3.89 29.57
CA THR A 263 0.11 -3.57 30.89
C THR A 263 -1.43 -3.58 30.91
N ASN A 264 -2.09 -4.04 29.83
CA ASN A 264 -3.54 -3.93 29.64
C ASN A 264 -4.06 -2.49 29.89
N GLY A 265 -3.26 -1.49 29.53
CA GLY A 265 -3.59 -0.08 29.69
C GLY A 265 -3.20 0.57 31.04
N THR A 266 -2.73 -0.15 32.06
CA THR A 266 -2.52 0.48 33.38
C THR A 266 -1.45 1.56 33.39
N ASP A 267 -0.39 1.38 32.60
CA ASP A 267 0.71 2.36 32.48
C ASP A 267 0.57 3.22 31.21
N CYS A 268 -0.58 3.16 30.53
CA CYS A 268 -0.79 3.78 29.23
C CYS A 268 -1.05 5.30 29.34
N PRO A 269 -0.31 6.16 28.60
CA PRO A 269 -0.60 7.59 28.55
C PRO A 269 -1.97 7.87 27.92
N ALA A 270 -2.85 8.63 28.59
CA ALA A 270 -4.21 8.93 28.10
C ALA A 270 -4.28 9.55 26.68
N ARG A 271 -3.20 10.20 26.22
CA ARG A 271 -3.04 10.72 24.85
C ARG A 271 -3.04 9.63 23.76
N CYS A 272 -2.68 8.39 24.11
CA CYS A 272 -2.66 7.22 23.22
C CYS A 272 -4.05 6.67 22.87
N GLY A 273 -5.12 7.18 23.49
CA GLY A 273 -6.51 6.79 23.17
C GLY A 273 -6.78 5.29 23.32
N TRP A 274 -6.02 4.60 24.16
CA TRP A 274 -6.08 3.14 24.32
C TRP A 274 -7.44 2.70 24.85
N ILE A 275 -8.05 1.75 24.14
CA ILE A 275 -9.31 1.11 24.53
C ILE A 275 -9.09 -0.41 24.47
N GLU A 276 -8.91 -1.05 25.62
CA GLU A 276 -8.54 -2.48 25.72
C GLU A 276 -9.44 -3.39 24.87
N ASP A 277 -10.76 -3.24 24.96
CA ASP A 277 -11.74 -4.05 24.22
C ASP A 277 -11.74 -3.84 22.70
N ILE A 278 -11.06 -2.81 22.19
CA ILE A 278 -10.93 -2.54 20.75
C ILE A 278 -9.49 -2.80 20.29
N ASP A 279 -8.51 -2.15 20.91
CA ASP A 279 -7.12 -2.21 20.47
C ASP A 279 -6.49 -3.60 20.69
N THR A 280 -7.01 -4.44 21.60
CA THR A 280 -6.59 -5.86 21.69
C THR A 280 -7.35 -6.80 20.74
N LYS A 281 -8.40 -6.32 20.06
CA LYS A 281 -9.37 -7.16 19.32
C LYS A 281 -9.70 -6.65 17.91
N ALA A 282 -9.02 -5.61 17.42
CA ALA A 282 -9.38 -4.89 16.20
C ALA A 282 -9.60 -5.84 15.00
N GLN A 283 -8.66 -6.74 14.73
CA GLN A 283 -8.80 -7.76 13.68
C GLN A 283 -10.08 -8.62 13.83
N HIS A 284 -10.39 -9.07 15.05
CA HIS A 284 -11.60 -9.84 15.33
C HIS A 284 -12.88 -9.03 15.15
N LEU A 285 -12.89 -7.76 15.58
CA LEU A 285 -14.04 -6.87 15.40
C LEU A 285 -14.33 -6.63 13.91
N VAL A 286 -13.31 -6.42 13.09
CA VAL A 286 -13.46 -6.29 11.62
C VAL A 286 -13.98 -7.61 11.02
N ALA A 287 -13.37 -8.74 11.36
CA ALA A 287 -13.78 -10.06 10.87
C ALA A 287 -15.25 -10.39 11.21
N ASP A 288 -15.71 -10.06 12.44
CA ASP A 288 -17.10 -10.23 12.85
C ASP A 288 -18.07 -9.41 11.99
N GLN A 289 -17.71 -8.18 11.61
CA GLN A 289 -18.53 -7.36 10.71
C GLN A 289 -18.48 -7.88 9.27
N MET A 290 -17.34 -8.38 8.79
CA MET A 290 -17.27 -9.08 7.50
C MET A 290 -18.21 -10.29 7.48
N ILE A 291 -18.24 -11.12 8.54
CA ILE A 291 -19.13 -12.29 8.64
C ILE A 291 -20.61 -11.86 8.71
N LYS A 292 -20.94 -10.76 9.40
CA LYS A 292 -22.32 -10.22 9.44
C LYS A 292 -22.75 -9.69 8.07
N ARG A 293 -21.90 -8.93 7.39
CA ARG A 293 -22.15 -8.37 6.05
C ARG A 293 -22.23 -9.46 4.98
N ALA A 294 -21.38 -10.48 5.05
CA ALA A 294 -21.35 -11.59 4.11
C ALA A 294 -22.63 -12.45 4.14
N LYS A 295 -23.34 -12.51 5.27
CA LYS A 295 -24.67 -13.15 5.37
C LYS A 295 -25.77 -12.39 4.64
N MET A 296 -25.60 -11.09 4.41
CA MET A 296 -26.55 -10.26 3.67
C MET A 296 -26.21 -10.23 2.18
N ASN A 297 -24.92 -10.02 1.87
CA ASN A 297 -24.48 -9.64 0.52
C ASN A 297 -23.70 -10.75 -0.23
N ASN A 298 -23.16 -11.75 0.49
CA ASN A 298 -22.49 -12.93 -0.07
C ASN A 298 -21.39 -12.60 -1.11
N PRO A 299 -20.28 -11.94 -0.72
CA PRO A 299 -19.22 -11.49 -1.64
C PRO A 299 -18.66 -12.64 -2.47
N ASP A 300 -18.46 -12.45 -3.77
CA ASP A 300 -17.94 -13.45 -4.69
C ASP A 300 -16.47 -13.79 -4.39
N TYR A 301 -15.68 -12.77 -4.12
CA TYR A 301 -14.27 -12.82 -3.73
C TYR A 301 -13.90 -11.57 -2.91
N LEU A 302 -12.67 -11.54 -2.42
CA LEU A 302 -12.11 -10.44 -1.65
C LEU A 302 -10.84 -9.91 -2.32
N LEU A 303 -10.66 -8.59 -2.28
CA LEU A 303 -9.43 -7.90 -2.64
C LEU A 303 -8.62 -7.66 -1.36
N ASN A 304 -7.42 -8.21 -1.32
CA ASN A 304 -6.52 -8.11 -0.19
C ASN A 304 -5.29 -7.26 -0.59
N VAL A 305 -5.16 -6.08 0.02
CA VAL A 305 -4.12 -5.10 -0.31
C VAL A 305 -2.80 -5.32 0.43
N GLY A 306 -2.61 -6.46 1.10
CA GLY A 306 -1.37 -6.80 1.78
C GLY A 306 -1.32 -6.35 3.24
N ASP A 307 -0.12 -6.49 3.83
CA ASP A 307 0.13 -6.57 5.27
C ASP A 307 -0.70 -7.69 5.91
N ASN A 308 -0.45 -8.88 5.36
CA ASN A 308 -1.11 -10.14 5.67
C ASN A 308 -0.61 -10.77 6.97
N PHE A 309 0.62 -10.44 7.40
CA PHE A 309 1.21 -10.90 8.67
C PHE A 309 2.19 -9.87 9.27
N TYR A 310 1.80 -9.22 10.36
CA TYR A 310 2.66 -8.41 11.20
C TYR A 310 3.57 -9.28 12.09
N TRP A 311 4.73 -8.78 12.56
CA TRP A 311 5.31 -7.47 12.26
C TRP A 311 6.30 -7.52 11.08
N GLY A 312 6.61 -8.71 10.56
CA GLY A 312 7.62 -8.95 9.52
C GLY A 312 7.33 -10.21 8.69
N GLY A 313 6.07 -10.42 8.34
CA GLY A 313 5.65 -11.49 7.44
C GLY A 313 5.66 -12.87 8.10
N ILE A 314 6.09 -13.87 7.33
CA ILE A 314 6.23 -15.24 7.80
C ILE A 314 7.62 -15.44 8.44
N ALA A 315 7.64 -16.00 9.65
CA ALA A 315 8.87 -16.30 10.37
C ALA A 315 9.63 -17.48 9.76
N GLY A 316 10.96 -17.41 9.86
CA GLY A 316 11.89 -18.15 9.01
C GLY A 316 12.53 -17.20 8.00
N LYS A 317 13.31 -17.74 7.06
CA LYS A 317 13.96 -16.94 6.01
C LYS A 317 13.58 -17.40 4.60
N CYS A 318 13.56 -16.45 3.66
CA CYS A 318 13.16 -16.68 2.27
C CYS A 318 13.85 -17.91 1.69
N GLY A 319 13.11 -18.82 1.04
CA GLY A 319 13.69 -19.99 0.37
C GLY A 319 14.41 -20.97 1.30
N GLU A 320 14.10 -21.03 2.59
CA GLU A 320 14.46 -22.18 3.44
C GLU A 320 13.56 -23.39 3.16
N THR A 321 12.31 -23.13 2.75
CA THR A 321 11.34 -24.15 2.35
C THR A 321 11.11 -24.04 0.83
N PRO A 322 11.16 -25.14 0.07
CA PRO A 322 10.93 -25.07 -1.37
C PRO A 322 9.46 -24.77 -1.68
N MET A 323 9.19 -23.99 -2.72
CA MET A 323 7.84 -23.58 -3.18
C MET A 323 6.81 -24.70 -3.39
N SER A 324 7.24 -25.96 -3.49
CA SER A 324 6.36 -27.14 -3.52
C SER A 324 5.88 -27.62 -2.14
N LYS A 325 6.22 -26.88 -1.07
CA LYS A 325 5.87 -27.15 0.33
C LYS A 325 5.58 -25.85 1.08
N VAL A 326 4.84 -26.00 2.16
CA VAL A 326 4.61 -24.99 3.20
C VAL A 326 5.09 -25.58 4.52
N ASN A 327 5.92 -24.85 5.26
CA ASN A 327 6.43 -25.31 6.56
C ASN A 327 5.41 -25.11 7.70
N ASP A 328 5.67 -25.74 8.85
CA ASP A 328 4.72 -25.77 9.97
C ASP A 328 4.58 -24.43 10.69
N ILE A 329 5.60 -23.55 10.64
CA ILE A 329 5.54 -22.17 11.14
C ILE A 329 4.60 -21.33 10.27
N THR A 330 4.80 -21.37 8.95
CA THR A 330 3.92 -20.71 7.97
C THR A 330 2.48 -21.15 8.17
N ARG A 331 2.26 -22.47 8.26
CA ARG A 331 0.93 -23.04 8.47
C ARG A 331 0.33 -22.62 9.81
N ALA A 332 1.12 -22.54 10.88
CA ALA A 332 0.65 -22.03 12.17
C ALA A 332 0.22 -20.56 12.09
N GLN A 333 1.02 -19.70 11.43
CA GLN A 333 0.64 -18.29 11.21
C GLN A 333 -0.64 -18.16 10.39
N PHE A 334 -0.72 -18.79 9.21
CA PHE A 334 -1.96 -18.79 8.41
C PHE A 334 -3.15 -19.38 9.20
N ASN A 335 -2.96 -20.46 9.96
CA ASN A 335 -4.03 -21.05 10.77
C ASN A 335 -4.55 -20.06 11.82
N TRP A 336 -3.68 -19.35 12.55
CA TRP A 336 -4.10 -18.47 13.65
C TRP A 336 -4.57 -17.09 13.18
N ILE A 337 -3.94 -16.51 12.16
CA ILE A 337 -4.18 -15.13 11.72
C ILE A 337 -5.21 -15.06 10.57
N PHE A 338 -5.34 -16.12 9.76
CA PHE A 338 -6.17 -16.10 8.55
C PHE A 338 -7.31 -17.13 8.57
N GLU A 339 -7.00 -18.42 8.73
CA GLU A 339 -7.99 -19.51 8.60
C GLU A 339 -8.91 -19.65 9.83
N ASN A 340 -8.46 -19.27 11.03
CA ASN A 340 -9.34 -19.22 12.20
C ASN A 340 -10.09 -17.88 12.40
N VAL A 341 -9.66 -16.82 11.74
CA VAL A 341 -10.28 -15.48 11.87
C VAL A 341 -11.39 -15.31 10.82
N TYR A 342 -11.08 -15.51 9.54
CA TYR A 342 -12.02 -15.25 8.43
C TYR A 342 -12.77 -16.50 7.98
N LYS A 343 -13.41 -17.17 8.94
CA LYS A 343 -14.27 -18.35 8.71
C LYS A 343 -15.72 -18.05 9.10
N GLY A 344 -16.65 -18.60 8.34
CA GLY A 344 -18.08 -18.52 8.60
C GLY A 344 -18.94 -18.23 7.36
N PRO A 345 -20.28 -18.25 7.53
CA PRO A 345 -21.23 -18.15 6.43
C PRO A 345 -21.02 -16.91 5.56
N GLY A 346 -20.79 -17.15 4.26
CA GLY A 346 -20.54 -16.11 3.26
C GLY A 346 -19.07 -15.75 3.04
N LEU A 347 -18.15 -16.16 3.92
CA LEU A 347 -16.69 -16.03 3.72
C LEU A 347 -15.99 -17.37 3.44
N ASP A 348 -16.53 -18.47 3.96
CA ASP A 348 -15.97 -19.82 3.77
C ASP A 348 -15.77 -20.16 2.28
N GLY A 349 -14.52 -20.41 1.89
CA GLY A 349 -14.14 -20.78 0.52
C GLY A 349 -14.16 -19.65 -0.52
N LYS A 350 -14.46 -18.40 -0.14
CA LYS A 350 -14.40 -17.24 -1.07
C LYS A 350 -12.94 -16.88 -1.37
N PRO A 351 -12.53 -16.69 -2.64
CA PRO A 351 -11.14 -16.35 -2.98
C PRO A 351 -10.67 -15.03 -2.37
N TRP A 352 -9.44 -14.99 -1.85
CA TRP A 352 -8.72 -13.79 -1.41
C TRP A 352 -7.62 -13.47 -2.42
N LEU A 353 -7.93 -12.58 -3.36
CA LEU A 353 -7.00 -12.09 -4.38
C LEU A 353 -6.04 -11.12 -3.69
N SER A 354 -4.76 -11.50 -3.54
CA SER A 354 -3.82 -10.82 -2.63
C SER A 354 -2.62 -10.19 -3.34
N VAL A 355 -2.08 -9.13 -2.74
CA VAL A 355 -0.70 -8.64 -2.92
C VAL A 355 0.13 -8.86 -1.64
N LEU A 356 1.39 -8.42 -1.64
CA LEU A 356 2.27 -8.32 -0.48
C LEU A 356 2.39 -6.85 -0.05
N GLY A 357 2.29 -6.58 1.25
CA GLY A 357 2.63 -5.29 1.85
C GLY A 357 4.08 -5.19 2.31
N ASN A 358 4.47 -4.05 2.89
CA ASN A 358 5.86 -3.81 3.31
C ASN A 358 6.24 -4.73 4.48
N HIS A 359 5.31 -5.00 5.40
CA HIS A 359 5.53 -5.96 6.48
C HIS A 359 5.57 -7.41 5.96
N ASP A 360 4.84 -7.74 4.89
CA ASP A 360 4.90 -9.08 4.28
C ASP A 360 6.26 -9.42 3.66
N TRP A 361 6.96 -8.42 3.10
CA TRP A 361 8.35 -8.53 2.64
C TRP A 361 9.38 -8.58 3.78
N GLY A 362 8.93 -8.51 5.04
CA GLY A 362 9.76 -8.58 6.24
C GLY A 362 9.78 -7.29 7.08
N GLY A 363 9.11 -6.22 6.63
CA GLY A 363 9.05 -4.91 7.30
C GLY A 363 10.40 -4.18 7.30
N ARG A 364 11.36 -4.69 8.07
CA ARG A 364 12.75 -4.21 8.13
C ARG A 364 13.80 -5.33 7.98
N GLU A 365 13.35 -6.56 7.65
CA GLU A 365 14.20 -7.74 7.43
C GLU A 365 13.94 -8.35 6.03
N MET A 366 14.58 -7.83 4.97
CA MET A 366 14.40 -8.26 3.56
C MET A 366 14.60 -9.75 3.26
N ASP A 367 15.15 -10.52 4.22
CA ASP A 367 15.34 -11.97 4.10
C ASP A 367 14.30 -12.83 4.84
N ALA A 368 13.21 -12.26 5.37
CA ALA A 368 12.05 -12.97 5.91
C ALA A 368 11.39 -13.95 4.91
N ALA A 369 10.54 -14.88 5.37
CA ALA A 369 9.98 -15.95 4.53
C ALA A 369 8.76 -15.53 3.66
N TRP A 370 8.82 -14.36 3.01
CA TRP A 370 7.79 -13.83 2.11
C TRP A 370 7.38 -14.82 1.00
N ASP A 371 8.30 -15.67 0.54
CA ASP A 371 8.05 -16.69 -0.48
C ASP A 371 7.06 -17.77 -0.02
N GLN A 372 6.94 -18.00 1.28
CA GLN A 372 5.98 -18.94 1.84
C GLN A 372 4.53 -18.44 1.76
N GLN A 373 4.29 -17.12 1.68
CA GLN A 373 2.95 -16.59 1.38
C GLN A 373 2.52 -16.93 -0.05
N ILE A 374 3.45 -16.87 -1.00
CA ILE A 374 3.21 -17.27 -2.39
C ILE A 374 2.97 -18.79 -2.45
N ALA A 375 3.79 -19.59 -1.75
CA ALA A 375 3.64 -21.05 -1.69
C ALA A 375 2.28 -21.49 -1.10
N TYR A 376 1.69 -20.70 -0.19
CA TYR A 376 0.41 -21.01 0.46
C TYR A 376 -0.76 -21.14 -0.52
N THR A 377 -0.70 -20.46 -1.68
CA THR A 377 -1.67 -20.54 -2.79
C THR A 377 -1.91 -21.97 -3.29
N TRP A 378 -0.94 -22.87 -3.11
CA TRP A 378 -1.07 -24.27 -3.52
C TRP A 378 -1.58 -25.24 -2.43
N VAL A 379 -1.74 -24.78 -1.18
CA VAL A 379 -2.32 -25.58 -0.08
C VAL A 379 -3.69 -25.09 0.39
N SER A 380 -3.98 -23.79 0.35
CA SER A 380 -5.30 -23.25 0.72
C SER A 380 -6.30 -23.32 -0.42
N ASN A 381 -7.57 -23.57 -0.10
CA ASN A 381 -8.68 -23.55 -1.06
C ASN A 381 -9.13 -22.12 -1.42
N ARG A 382 -8.66 -21.08 -0.72
CA ARG A 382 -9.14 -19.71 -0.87
C ARG A 382 -8.06 -18.63 -0.98
N TRP A 383 -6.84 -18.86 -0.48
CA TRP A 383 -5.72 -17.91 -0.66
C TRP A 383 -5.27 -17.85 -2.13
N VAL A 384 -5.10 -16.64 -2.68
CA VAL A 384 -4.61 -16.45 -4.06
C VAL A 384 -3.52 -15.37 -4.10
N LEU A 385 -2.27 -15.81 -4.07
CA LEU A 385 -1.07 -15.01 -4.30
C LEU A 385 -0.07 -15.84 -5.14
N PRO A 386 -0.18 -15.88 -6.48
CA PRO A 386 0.66 -16.74 -7.32
C PRO A 386 2.04 -16.15 -7.61
N ALA A 387 2.20 -14.83 -7.49
CA ALA A 387 3.42 -14.04 -7.69
C ALA A 387 3.22 -12.62 -7.11
N PRO A 388 4.27 -11.79 -6.95
CA PRO A 388 4.13 -10.40 -6.47
C PRO A 388 3.30 -9.49 -7.39
N TYR A 389 3.29 -9.73 -8.71
CA TYR A 389 2.38 -9.07 -9.64
C TYR A 389 1.76 -10.09 -10.62
N TRP A 390 0.44 -9.96 -10.84
CA TRP A 390 -0.40 -10.92 -11.57
C TRP A 390 -1.79 -10.31 -11.85
N MET A 391 -2.63 -10.95 -12.68
CA MET A 391 -4.01 -10.49 -12.91
C MET A 391 -5.05 -11.60 -12.77
N GLN A 392 -6.28 -11.20 -12.42
CA GLN A 392 -7.48 -12.04 -12.45
C GLN A 392 -8.49 -11.44 -13.44
N LYS A 393 -8.82 -12.16 -14.52
CA LYS A 393 -10.04 -11.88 -15.29
C LYS A 393 -11.24 -12.51 -14.59
N VAL A 394 -12.33 -11.77 -14.47
CA VAL A 394 -13.61 -12.21 -13.91
C VAL A 394 -14.70 -12.07 -14.97
N GLU A 395 -15.56 -13.07 -15.08
CA GLU A 395 -16.69 -13.12 -16.02
C GLU A 395 -18.01 -13.24 -15.24
N TYR A 396 -18.85 -12.21 -15.30
CA TYR A 396 -20.21 -12.24 -14.73
C TYR A 396 -21.17 -12.78 -15.79
N VAL A 397 -21.17 -14.11 -15.94
CA VAL A 397 -21.70 -14.82 -17.12
C VAL A 397 -23.18 -14.51 -17.38
N ASP A 398 -23.99 -14.44 -16.33
CA ASP A 398 -25.43 -14.20 -16.44
C ASP A 398 -25.79 -12.69 -16.57
N GLN A 399 -24.81 -11.80 -16.35
CA GLN A 399 -24.96 -10.34 -16.42
C GLN A 399 -24.30 -9.74 -17.68
N GLY A 400 -23.44 -10.51 -18.36
CA GLY A 400 -22.90 -10.17 -19.69
C GLY A 400 -21.70 -9.20 -19.69
N PHE A 401 -20.99 -9.06 -18.57
CA PHE A 401 -19.80 -8.21 -18.48
C PHE A 401 -18.59 -8.92 -17.84
N THR A 402 -17.42 -8.31 -17.97
CA THR A 402 -16.13 -8.82 -17.46
C THR A 402 -15.37 -7.74 -16.71
N VAL A 403 -14.50 -8.16 -15.81
CA VAL A 403 -13.62 -7.30 -15.01
C VAL A 403 -12.19 -7.82 -15.13
N ASP A 404 -11.23 -6.92 -15.38
CA ASP A 404 -9.80 -7.22 -15.28
C ASP A 404 -9.24 -6.59 -14.01
N ILE A 405 -8.66 -7.42 -13.13
CA ILE A 405 -8.08 -7.00 -11.84
C ILE A 405 -6.57 -7.15 -11.91
N PHE A 406 -5.84 -6.04 -11.81
CA PHE A 406 -4.37 -5.98 -11.88
C PHE A 406 -3.78 -5.86 -10.48
N MET A 407 -3.13 -6.93 -10.03
CA MET A 407 -2.49 -7.02 -8.72
C MET A 407 -1.01 -6.66 -8.89
N ILE A 408 -0.54 -5.62 -8.21
CA ILE A 408 0.84 -5.12 -8.35
C ILE A 408 1.53 -4.89 -7.01
N ASP A 409 2.83 -5.19 -6.98
CA ASP A 409 3.71 -4.86 -5.86
C ASP A 409 4.15 -3.39 -5.92
N SER A 410 4.13 -2.68 -4.79
CA SER A 410 4.58 -1.28 -4.68
C SER A 410 5.62 -1.06 -3.58
N ASN A 411 6.25 -2.12 -3.06
CA ASN A 411 7.04 -2.06 -1.83
C ASN A 411 8.42 -1.39 -1.99
N ILE A 412 8.72 -0.89 -3.20
CA ILE A 412 9.79 0.09 -3.44
C ILE A 412 9.61 1.38 -2.62
N GLU A 413 8.40 1.71 -2.19
CA GLU A 413 8.16 2.92 -1.37
C GLU A 413 8.71 2.81 0.07
N ASP A 414 8.97 1.59 0.59
CA ASP A 414 9.61 1.33 1.91
C ASP A 414 11.01 0.67 1.79
N ALA A 415 11.56 0.59 0.57
CA ALA A 415 12.84 -0.04 0.27
C ALA A 415 13.92 1.02 -0.03
N ASP A 416 14.28 1.85 0.96
CA ASP A 416 15.17 3.01 0.80
C ASP A 416 16.57 2.67 0.27
N GLU A 417 17.15 3.57 -0.54
CA GLU A 417 18.55 3.48 -1.03
C GLU A 417 19.58 3.67 0.10
N ASP A 418 19.32 4.57 1.06
CA ASP A 418 20.16 4.71 2.25
C ASP A 418 19.77 3.64 3.27
N VAL A 419 20.60 2.59 3.37
CA VAL A 419 20.44 1.50 4.34
C VAL A 419 20.46 1.96 5.82
N ASN A 420 20.71 3.24 6.12
CA ASN A 420 20.67 3.82 7.46
C ASN A 420 19.44 4.72 7.71
N SER A 421 18.65 5.00 6.66
CA SER A 421 17.39 5.70 6.80
C SER A 421 16.31 4.81 7.40
N ASN A 422 15.33 5.45 8.05
CA ASN A 422 14.09 4.84 8.55
C ASN A 422 14.28 3.45 9.20
N PRO A 423 15.16 3.27 10.19
CA PRO A 423 15.65 1.95 10.61
C PRO A 423 14.57 0.98 11.12
N GLU A 424 13.39 1.46 11.52
CA GLU A 424 12.27 0.63 11.97
C GLU A 424 11.24 0.29 10.88
N HIS A 425 11.43 0.81 9.66
CA HIS A 425 10.49 0.68 8.52
C HIS A 425 11.18 0.34 7.18
N ASN A 426 12.47 0.62 7.02
CA ASN A 426 13.22 0.35 5.80
C ASN A 426 13.48 -1.17 5.63
N ILE A 427 12.83 -1.78 4.64
CA ILE A 427 12.97 -3.22 4.29
C ILE A 427 14.44 -3.60 4.07
N CYS A 428 15.19 -2.68 3.46
CA CYS A 428 16.61 -2.81 3.11
C CYS A 428 17.57 -2.34 4.22
N GLY A 429 17.05 -1.97 5.40
CA GLY A 429 17.79 -1.30 6.46
C GLY A 429 18.87 -2.15 7.13
N ALA A 430 20.08 -1.60 7.23
CA ALA A 430 21.24 -2.21 7.90
C ALA A 430 21.10 -2.35 9.42
N ALA A 431 20.07 -1.74 10.02
CA ALA A 431 19.81 -1.81 11.46
C ALA A 431 19.37 -3.22 11.91
N HIS A 432 18.62 -3.94 11.07
CA HIS A 432 18.04 -5.25 11.40
C HIS A 432 18.41 -6.36 10.41
N ASN A 433 18.87 -6.03 9.20
CA ASN A 433 19.44 -7.00 8.25
C ASN A 433 20.94 -7.25 8.56
N PRO A 434 21.33 -8.39 9.18
CA PRO A 434 22.72 -8.67 9.50
C PRO A 434 23.62 -8.85 8.26
N PRO A 435 24.96 -8.69 8.40
CA PRO A 435 25.91 -8.91 7.31
C PRO A 435 25.83 -10.34 6.73
N GLY A 436 25.23 -10.46 5.55
CA GLY A 436 25.00 -11.73 4.86
C GLY A 436 23.54 -12.03 4.50
N SER A 437 22.58 -11.23 5.00
CA SER A 437 21.16 -11.34 4.61
C SER A 437 20.98 -11.30 3.09
N SER A 438 20.26 -12.30 2.55
CA SER A 438 20.15 -12.53 1.10
C SER A 438 19.04 -13.50 0.71
N CYS A 439 18.21 -13.11 -0.26
CA CYS A 439 17.25 -13.96 -0.95
C CYS A 439 17.70 -14.38 -2.37
N ALA A 440 18.98 -14.20 -2.72
CA ALA A 440 19.51 -14.54 -4.05
C ALA A 440 19.18 -15.98 -4.49
N LYS A 441 19.13 -16.93 -3.54
CA LYS A 441 18.78 -18.35 -3.78
C LYS A 441 17.36 -18.59 -4.32
N VAL A 442 16.44 -17.63 -4.16
CA VAL A 442 15.08 -17.65 -4.75
C VAL A 442 14.85 -16.54 -5.79
N GLY A 443 15.88 -15.72 -6.08
CA GLY A 443 15.81 -14.60 -7.01
C GLY A 443 15.41 -13.25 -6.39
N GLY A 444 15.29 -13.18 -5.06
CA GLY A 444 15.05 -11.93 -4.32
C GLY A 444 16.32 -11.09 -4.13
N PRO A 445 16.27 -10.03 -3.29
CA PRO A 445 17.42 -9.16 -2.97
C PRO A 445 18.68 -9.93 -2.63
N SER A 446 19.80 -9.61 -3.29
CA SER A 446 21.06 -10.36 -3.11
C SER A 446 21.88 -9.90 -1.90
N SER A 447 21.74 -8.64 -1.50
CA SER A 447 22.24 -8.05 -0.26
C SER A 447 21.49 -6.73 0.01
N ILE A 448 21.64 -6.16 1.21
CA ILE A 448 21.05 -4.84 1.57
C ILE A 448 21.38 -3.73 0.57
N HIS A 449 22.58 -3.72 -0.03
CA HIS A 449 23.02 -2.70 -0.99
C HIS A 449 22.39 -2.87 -2.39
N GLU A 450 21.88 -4.06 -2.70
CA GLU A 450 21.19 -4.35 -3.96
C GLU A 450 19.66 -4.40 -3.77
N CYS A 451 19.18 -4.23 -2.53
CA CYS A 451 17.78 -4.38 -2.17
C CYS A 451 16.88 -3.29 -2.78
N HIS A 452 17.26 -2.02 -2.65
CA HIS A 452 16.58 -0.90 -3.32
C HIS A 452 16.50 -1.12 -4.84
N ASN A 453 17.64 -1.41 -5.49
CA ASN A 453 17.71 -1.67 -6.94
C ASN A 453 16.84 -2.87 -7.35
N TRP A 454 16.72 -3.89 -6.51
CA TRP A 454 15.90 -5.06 -6.75
C TRP A 454 14.40 -4.73 -6.66
N PHE A 455 13.95 -3.98 -5.64
CA PHE A 455 12.56 -3.53 -5.52
C PHE A 455 12.19 -2.51 -6.61
N GLN A 456 13.10 -1.62 -6.99
CA GLN A 456 12.90 -0.68 -8.09
C GLN A 456 12.70 -1.44 -9.41
N LYS A 457 13.50 -2.48 -9.65
CA LYS A 457 13.32 -3.37 -10.81
C LYS A 457 12.00 -4.15 -10.76
N LEU A 458 11.60 -4.66 -9.58
CA LEU A 458 10.31 -5.36 -9.41
C LEU A 458 9.14 -4.43 -9.75
N TRP A 459 9.18 -3.19 -9.25
CA TRP A 459 8.22 -2.14 -9.59
C TRP A 459 8.21 -1.84 -11.09
N ASP A 460 9.36 -1.60 -11.71
CA ASP A 460 9.42 -1.22 -13.13
C ASP A 460 8.92 -2.34 -14.06
N GLU A 461 9.28 -3.60 -13.80
CA GLU A 461 8.79 -4.76 -14.56
C GLU A 461 7.29 -4.99 -14.36
N GLY A 462 6.79 -4.86 -13.11
CA GLY A 462 5.37 -5.00 -12.78
C GLY A 462 4.51 -3.87 -13.34
N ALA A 463 4.95 -2.62 -13.17
CA ALA A 463 4.25 -1.43 -13.67
C ALA A 463 4.24 -1.37 -15.20
N GLN A 464 5.32 -1.80 -15.87
CA GLN A 464 5.32 -1.94 -17.32
C GLN A 464 4.34 -3.04 -17.76
N TRP A 465 4.40 -4.23 -17.15
CA TRP A 465 3.49 -5.34 -17.45
C TRP A 465 2.02 -4.93 -17.28
N ALA A 466 1.66 -4.27 -16.17
CA ALA A 466 0.31 -3.82 -15.91
C ALA A 466 -0.15 -2.77 -16.93
N THR A 467 0.75 -1.86 -17.34
CA THR A 467 0.47 -0.88 -18.41
C THR A 467 0.16 -1.57 -19.74
N GLU A 468 0.95 -2.57 -20.14
CA GLU A 468 0.70 -3.30 -21.40
C GLU A 468 -0.56 -4.17 -21.32
N LYS A 469 -0.87 -4.75 -20.16
CA LYS A 469 -2.11 -5.51 -19.95
C LYS A 469 -3.36 -4.62 -19.93
N LEU A 470 -3.30 -3.45 -19.31
CA LEU A 470 -4.40 -2.47 -19.30
C LEU A 470 -4.72 -1.98 -20.72
N LYS A 471 -3.71 -1.67 -21.54
CA LYS A 471 -3.86 -1.35 -22.98
C LYS A 471 -4.52 -2.46 -23.82
N GLN A 472 -4.46 -3.71 -23.36
CA GLN A 472 -5.04 -4.88 -24.02
C GLN A 472 -6.41 -5.27 -23.47
N SER A 473 -6.88 -4.63 -22.40
CA SER A 473 -8.13 -4.98 -21.75
C SER A 473 -9.33 -4.55 -22.58
N ASP A 474 -10.24 -5.49 -22.80
CA ASP A 474 -11.57 -5.33 -23.37
C ASP A 474 -12.68 -5.43 -22.29
N ALA A 475 -12.29 -5.40 -21.01
CA ALA A 475 -13.22 -5.54 -19.89
C ALA A 475 -14.13 -4.32 -19.74
N GLN A 476 -15.26 -4.52 -19.08
CA GLN A 476 -16.19 -3.45 -18.70
C GLN A 476 -15.69 -2.65 -17.49
N TRP A 477 -14.79 -3.26 -16.70
CA TRP A 477 -14.12 -2.64 -15.57
C TRP A 477 -12.65 -3.05 -15.51
N GLN A 478 -11.80 -2.08 -15.18
CA GLN A 478 -10.38 -2.23 -14.98
C GLN A 478 -10.04 -1.76 -13.56
N ILE A 479 -9.70 -2.70 -12.68
CA ILE A 479 -9.41 -2.46 -11.26
C ILE A 479 -7.92 -2.72 -11.02
N MET A 480 -7.26 -1.86 -10.24
CA MET A 480 -5.87 -2.07 -9.80
C MET A 480 -5.81 -2.18 -8.28
N VAL A 481 -5.05 -3.16 -7.79
CA VAL A 481 -4.89 -3.49 -6.37
C VAL A 481 -3.41 -3.46 -6.04
N THR A 482 -3.05 -2.71 -5.01
CA THR A 482 -1.66 -2.48 -4.59
C THR A 482 -1.63 -2.17 -3.10
N HIS A 483 -0.46 -2.19 -2.47
CA HIS A 483 -0.37 -1.94 -1.03
C HIS A 483 -0.35 -0.45 -0.70
N PHE A 484 0.56 0.33 -1.30
CA PHE A 484 0.80 1.70 -0.84
C PHE A 484 -0.36 2.66 -1.18
N PRO A 485 -0.59 3.70 -0.34
CA PRO A 485 -1.80 4.51 -0.41
C PRO A 485 -1.95 5.29 -1.72
N CYS A 486 -3.18 5.70 -2.04
CA CYS A 486 -3.56 6.55 -3.19
C CYS A 486 -2.68 7.81 -3.45
N GLY A 487 -1.92 8.29 -2.45
CA GLY A 487 -0.97 9.40 -2.58
C GLY A 487 0.38 9.04 -3.21
N HIS A 488 0.70 7.75 -3.33
CA HIS A 488 1.96 7.25 -3.88
C HIS A 488 1.84 6.98 -5.39
N LYS A 489 2.96 7.06 -6.11
CA LYS A 489 3.05 6.90 -7.58
C LYS A 489 2.00 7.67 -8.42
N VAL A 490 1.35 8.73 -7.88
CA VAL A 490 0.18 9.45 -8.44
C VAL A 490 0.25 9.71 -9.95
N LYS A 491 1.42 10.12 -10.47
CA LYS A 491 1.63 10.36 -11.91
C LYS A 491 1.34 9.12 -12.77
N TYR A 492 1.74 7.94 -12.32
CA TYR A 492 1.56 6.67 -13.02
C TYR A 492 0.08 6.28 -13.05
N TYR A 493 -0.61 6.25 -11.90
CA TYR A 493 -2.04 5.91 -11.83
C TYR A 493 -2.91 6.92 -12.61
N LYS A 494 -2.59 8.22 -12.55
CA LYS A 494 -3.22 9.25 -13.39
C LYS A 494 -3.03 8.98 -14.88
N GLU A 495 -1.84 8.54 -15.28
CA GLU A 495 -1.56 8.22 -16.68
C GLU A 495 -2.30 6.96 -17.15
N LEU A 496 -2.44 5.94 -16.30
CA LEU A 496 -3.26 4.76 -16.58
C LEU A 496 -4.75 5.11 -16.76
N HIS A 497 -5.32 5.86 -15.83
CA HIS A 497 -6.70 6.33 -15.89
C HIS A 497 -6.98 7.11 -17.19
N LEU A 498 -6.29 8.24 -17.39
CA LEU A 498 -6.59 9.18 -18.49
C LEU A 498 -6.28 8.65 -19.90
N LYS A 499 -5.41 7.63 -20.04
CA LYS A 499 -5.04 7.08 -21.36
C LYS A 499 -5.64 5.71 -21.66
N TYR A 500 -5.82 4.87 -20.65
CA TYR A 500 -6.11 3.45 -20.82
C TYR A 500 -7.33 2.97 -20.02
N GLY A 501 -8.02 3.86 -19.28
CA GLY A 501 -9.27 3.53 -18.61
C GLY A 501 -9.09 2.60 -17.41
N LEU A 502 -8.16 2.91 -16.51
CA LEU A 502 -8.22 2.39 -15.15
C LEU A 502 -9.37 3.08 -14.40
N ASP A 503 -10.34 2.32 -13.88
CA ASP A 503 -11.53 2.89 -13.23
C ASP A 503 -11.36 3.08 -11.71
N LEU A 504 -10.69 2.13 -11.07
CA LEU A 504 -10.62 2.01 -9.61
C LEU A 504 -9.23 1.55 -9.14
N LEU A 505 -8.72 2.21 -8.10
CA LEU A 505 -7.48 1.86 -7.42
C LEU A 505 -7.76 1.52 -5.94
N VAL A 506 -7.30 0.37 -5.48
CA VAL A 506 -7.58 -0.20 -4.15
C VAL A 506 -6.26 -0.34 -3.38
N THR A 507 -6.15 0.30 -2.21
CA THR A 507 -4.89 0.50 -1.45
C THR A 507 -5.02 0.26 0.06
N GLY A 508 -3.91 0.07 0.77
CA GLY A 508 -3.82 -0.15 2.23
C GLY A 508 -2.71 0.71 2.86
N HIS A 509 -1.86 0.10 3.69
CA HIS A 509 -0.63 0.64 4.34
C HIS A 509 -0.83 1.75 5.39
N THR A 510 -1.81 2.62 5.17
CA THR A 510 -2.23 3.66 6.10
C THR A 510 -3.38 3.12 6.94
N HIS A 511 -3.22 3.06 8.26
CA HIS A 511 -4.07 2.25 9.14
C HIS A 511 -5.42 2.92 9.48
N TYR A 512 -6.24 3.18 8.47
CA TYR A 512 -7.65 3.56 8.59
C TYR A 512 -8.38 3.33 7.25
N GLN A 513 -9.69 3.59 7.21
CA GLN A 513 -10.50 3.58 5.99
C GLN A 513 -10.71 4.99 5.46
N MET A 514 -10.53 5.21 4.15
CA MET A 514 -10.77 6.52 3.53
C MET A 514 -10.98 6.43 2.00
N MET A 515 -12.04 7.05 1.48
CA MET A 515 -12.09 7.44 0.05
C MET A 515 -11.11 8.59 -0.18
N TYR A 516 -10.26 8.50 -1.20
CA TYR A 516 -9.15 9.45 -1.39
C TYR A 516 -9.64 10.88 -1.65
N TRP A 517 -9.31 11.80 -0.74
CA TRP A 517 -9.83 13.17 -0.71
C TRP A 517 -9.42 14.08 -1.89
N ALA A 518 -8.59 13.61 -2.81
CA ALA A 518 -8.03 14.41 -3.90
C ALA A 518 -8.02 13.69 -5.28
N PRO A 519 -9.17 13.18 -5.77
CA PRO A 519 -9.22 12.42 -7.02
C PRO A 519 -8.76 13.24 -8.23
N GLU A 520 -8.81 14.58 -8.18
CA GLU A 520 -8.29 15.47 -9.23
C GLU A 520 -6.77 15.32 -9.43
N LYS A 521 -6.01 14.95 -8.38
CA LYS A 521 -4.58 14.61 -8.49
C LYS A 521 -4.37 13.34 -9.29
N LEU A 522 -5.20 12.32 -9.06
CA LEU A 522 -5.26 11.09 -9.86
C LEU A 522 -6.01 11.27 -11.21
N GLY A 523 -6.57 12.46 -11.46
CA GLY A 523 -7.19 12.84 -12.74
C GLY A 523 -8.67 12.47 -12.90
N GLY A 524 -9.34 12.05 -11.83
CA GLY A 524 -10.72 11.55 -11.84
C GLY A 524 -10.85 10.11 -11.35
N LEU A 525 -9.74 9.36 -11.32
CA LEU A 525 -9.66 7.98 -10.83
C LEU A 525 -10.18 7.88 -9.39
N ALA A 526 -11.17 7.00 -9.19
CA ALA A 526 -11.63 6.62 -7.86
C ALA A 526 -10.52 5.82 -7.15
N CYS A 527 -10.24 6.16 -5.91
CA CYS A 527 -9.26 5.43 -5.10
C CYS A 527 -9.66 5.41 -3.63
N PHE A 528 -9.41 4.30 -2.95
CA PHE A 528 -9.63 4.19 -1.50
C PHE A 528 -8.53 3.43 -0.77
N ILE A 529 -8.39 3.78 0.51
CA ILE A 529 -7.48 3.18 1.49
C ILE A 529 -8.33 2.29 2.40
N THR A 530 -7.96 1.02 2.55
CA THR A 530 -8.65 0.02 3.38
C THR A 530 -7.75 -0.63 4.44
N GLY A 531 -6.72 0.09 4.92
CA GLY A 531 -5.83 -0.36 5.99
C GLY A 531 -6.45 -0.39 7.39
N GLY A 532 -7.76 -0.29 7.51
CA GLY A 532 -8.48 -0.45 8.77
C GLY A 532 -8.62 -1.91 9.24
N GLY A 533 -7.96 -2.90 8.62
CA GLY A 533 -8.22 -4.33 8.88
C GLY A 533 -7.89 -4.81 10.30
N GLY A 534 -7.11 -4.05 11.07
CA GLY A 534 -6.96 -4.22 12.51
C GLY A 534 -5.95 -5.27 12.97
N GLY A 535 -5.04 -5.72 12.10
CA GLY A 535 -3.86 -6.50 12.50
C GLY A 535 -2.84 -5.66 13.29
N ILE A 536 -2.96 -4.34 13.18
CA ILE A 536 -2.12 -3.30 13.77
C ILE A 536 -3.01 -2.16 14.28
N THR A 537 -2.53 -1.37 15.24
CA THR A 537 -3.31 -0.23 15.77
C THR A 537 -3.50 0.86 14.73
N SER A 538 -4.70 1.43 14.71
CA SER A 538 -5.08 2.57 13.86
C SER A 538 -4.17 3.78 14.07
N GLU A 539 -3.92 4.56 13.01
CA GLU A 539 -3.05 5.74 13.09
C GLU A 539 -3.59 6.86 14.00
N ASN A 540 -4.91 6.94 14.18
CA ASN A 540 -5.53 7.91 15.08
C ASN A 540 -6.30 7.19 16.21
N ASN A 541 -6.67 7.95 17.25
CA ASN A 541 -7.51 7.46 18.33
C ASN A 541 -8.91 7.07 17.82
N VAL A 542 -9.48 5.98 18.35
CA VAL A 542 -10.84 5.52 18.02
C VAL A 542 -11.88 6.39 18.73
N GLU A 543 -12.88 6.87 18.00
CA GLU A 543 -13.94 7.73 18.54
C GLU A 543 -15.18 6.89 18.93
N LEU A 544 -15.21 6.37 20.17
CA LEU A 544 -16.29 5.49 20.68
C LEU A 544 -17.72 6.00 20.41
N GLU A 545 -17.98 7.28 20.66
CA GLU A 545 -19.29 7.92 20.49
C GLU A 545 -19.58 8.35 19.03
N ASN A 546 -18.61 8.19 18.11
CA ASN A 546 -18.80 8.50 16.69
C ASN A 546 -19.20 7.24 15.93
N ASP A 547 -20.41 7.23 15.36
CA ASP A 547 -20.86 6.10 14.53
C ASP A 547 -20.21 6.05 13.15
N ASN A 548 -19.57 7.16 12.74
CA ASN A 548 -18.74 7.28 11.54
C ASN A 548 -17.23 7.19 11.85
N ASP A 549 -16.86 6.57 12.98
CA ASP A 549 -15.47 6.19 13.23
C ASP A 549 -14.94 5.31 12.08
N HIS A 550 -13.79 5.69 11.53
CA HIS A 550 -13.19 5.11 10.32
C HIS A 550 -11.86 4.40 10.60
N GLN A 551 -11.48 4.23 11.88
CA GLN A 551 -10.17 3.71 12.26
C GLN A 551 -10.01 2.21 11.95
N TYR A 552 -11.04 1.40 12.19
CA TYR A 552 -11.04 -0.02 11.86
C TYR A 552 -12.27 -0.43 11.03
N GLY A 553 -12.09 -1.34 10.07
CA GLY A 553 -13.15 -1.86 9.20
C GLY A 553 -12.66 -2.33 7.82
N PHE A 554 -13.60 -2.43 6.88
CA PHE A 554 -13.41 -2.98 5.53
C PHE A 554 -14.44 -2.38 4.55
N PHE A 555 -14.22 -2.55 3.24
CA PHE A 555 -15.14 -2.07 2.20
C PHE A 555 -15.98 -3.19 1.58
N ASP A 556 -17.20 -2.86 1.13
CA ASP A 556 -18.08 -3.71 0.31
C ASP A 556 -18.47 -2.97 -0.97
N LEU A 557 -18.17 -3.58 -2.11
CA LEU A 557 -18.38 -3.03 -3.44
C LEU A 557 -19.53 -3.80 -4.10
N SER A 558 -20.66 -3.13 -4.32
CA SER A 558 -21.81 -3.65 -5.09
C SER A 558 -21.63 -3.24 -6.55
N MET A 559 -21.54 -4.20 -7.49
CA MET A 559 -21.11 -3.91 -8.87
C MET A 559 -22.09 -4.40 -9.93
N SER A 560 -22.30 -3.58 -10.95
CA SER A 560 -23.02 -3.93 -12.18
C SER A 560 -22.12 -3.68 -13.41
N LYS A 561 -22.68 -3.78 -14.61
CA LYS A 561 -21.98 -3.34 -15.83
C LYS A 561 -21.90 -1.81 -15.99
N ASP A 562 -22.72 -1.06 -15.24
CA ASP A 562 -22.92 0.39 -15.40
C ASP A 562 -22.39 1.22 -14.22
N GLU A 563 -22.29 0.62 -13.02
CA GLU A 563 -21.80 1.28 -11.80
C GLU A 563 -21.14 0.31 -10.80
N ILE A 564 -20.16 0.81 -10.03
CA ILE A 564 -19.69 0.22 -8.77
C ILE A 564 -20.11 1.16 -7.64
N LYS A 565 -20.98 0.71 -6.74
CA LYS A 565 -21.25 1.38 -5.47
C LYS A 565 -20.28 0.87 -4.41
N ILE A 566 -19.46 1.76 -3.87
CA ILE A 566 -18.45 1.50 -2.84
C ILE A 566 -19.02 1.93 -1.49
N GLU A 567 -19.11 1.01 -0.52
CA GLU A 567 -19.46 1.31 0.87
C GLU A 567 -18.30 0.97 1.82
N SER A 568 -17.97 1.87 2.75
CA SER A 568 -17.02 1.62 3.85
C SER A 568 -17.79 1.21 5.10
N ILE A 569 -17.39 0.11 5.73
CA ILE A 569 -18.05 -0.49 6.90
C ILE A 569 -17.07 -0.54 8.07
N ASN A 570 -17.37 0.15 9.17
CA ASN A 570 -16.51 0.14 10.35
C ASN A 570 -16.70 -1.08 11.25
N TRP A 571 -15.82 -1.21 12.26
CA TRP A 571 -15.85 -2.25 13.28
C TRP A 571 -17.15 -2.34 14.10
N LYS A 572 -17.98 -1.28 14.13
CA LYS A 572 -19.35 -1.33 14.70
C LYS A 572 -20.35 -2.04 13.76
N GLY A 573 -20.09 -2.01 12.45
CA GLY A 573 -20.97 -2.52 11.39
C GLY A 573 -21.74 -1.43 10.65
N ASN A 574 -21.44 -0.16 10.91
CA ASN A 574 -22.09 0.99 10.27
C ASN A 574 -21.48 1.23 8.89
N VAL A 575 -22.31 1.57 7.90
CA VAL A 575 -21.84 2.16 6.64
C VAL A 575 -21.51 3.64 6.91
N ILE A 576 -20.22 3.96 6.94
CA ILE A 576 -19.72 5.30 7.32
C ILE A 576 -19.49 6.21 6.11
N HIS A 577 -19.37 5.61 4.92
CA HIS A 577 -19.22 6.30 3.66
C HIS A 577 -19.85 5.47 2.54
N SER A 578 -20.44 6.14 1.54
CA SER A 578 -20.89 5.52 0.30
C SER A 578 -20.64 6.45 -0.89
N GLU A 579 -20.02 5.93 -1.94
CA GLU A 579 -19.79 6.60 -3.22
C GLU A 579 -20.17 5.66 -4.37
N THR A 580 -20.51 6.21 -5.54
CA THR A 580 -20.77 5.44 -6.76
C THR A 580 -19.82 5.88 -7.87
N VAL A 581 -19.17 4.92 -8.51
CA VAL A 581 -18.23 5.08 -9.63
C VAL A 581 -18.90 4.54 -10.90
N GLU A 582 -18.76 5.25 -12.02
CA GLU A 582 -19.15 4.81 -13.36
C GLU A 582 -17.89 4.41 -14.18
N PRO A 583 -17.96 3.50 -15.17
CA PRO A 583 -16.82 3.13 -16.01
C PRO A 583 -16.25 4.33 -16.77
N TYR A 584 -14.93 4.39 -16.95
CA TYR A 584 -14.26 5.47 -17.66
C TYR A 584 -14.51 5.42 -19.17
N ASP A 585 -15.58 6.08 -19.61
CA ASP A 585 -15.96 6.18 -21.03
C ASP A 585 -14.84 6.79 -21.90
N GLY A 586 -13.95 7.56 -21.28
CA GLY A 586 -12.84 8.28 -21.91
C GLY A 586 -13.28 9.30 -22.95
N THR A 587 -14.51 9.80 -22.93
CA THR A 587 -15.02 10.63 -24.03
C THR A 587 -14.40 12.02 -24.07
N ASP A 588 -13.84 12.53 -22.97
CA ASP A 588 -13.06 13.79 -23.00
C ASP A 588 -11.72 13.64 -23.74
N THR A 589 -11.04 12.49 -23.63
CA THR A 589 -9.76 12.24 -24.33
C THR A 589 -9.94 11.63 -25.72
N LYS A 590 -10.93 10.75 -25.90
CA LYS A 590 -11.27 10.14 -27.21
C LYS A 590 -11.84 11.19 -28.19
N LYS A 591 -12.65 12.16 -27.73
CA LYS A 591 -13.07 13.31 -28.57
C LYS A 591 -11.88 14.15 -29.02
N ALA A 592 -10.95 14.47 -28.12
CA ALA A 592 -9.74 15.22 -28.47
C ALA A 592 -8.90 14.50 -29.55
N CYS A 593 -8.76 13.17 -29.45
CA CYS A 593 -8.03 12.39 -30.45
C CYS A 593 -8.75 12.38 -31.82
N SER A 594 -10.09 12.34 -31.84
CA SER A 594 -10.88 12.38 -33.08
C SER A 594 -10.80 13.71 -33.85
N LEU A 595 -10.34 14.80 -33.21
CA LEU A 595 -10.13 16.10 -33.84
C LEU A 595 -8.69 16.32 -34.37
N CYS A 596 -7.78 15.38 -34.14
CA CYS A 596 -6.38 15.45 -34.58
C CYS A 596 -6.04 14.35 -35.61
N GLY A 597 -6.95 14.10 -36.56
CA GLY A 597 -6.94 12.87 -37.34
C GLY A 597 -7.33 12.95 -38.82
N GLU A 598 -6.96 14.01 -39.57
CA GLU A 598 -6.88 13.89 -41.04
C GLU A 598 -5.98 14.95 -41.72
N HIS A 599 -4.77 14.56 -42.11
CA HIS A 599 -3.89 15.38 -42.96
C HIS A 599 -4.23 15.15 -44.45
N VAL A 600 -5.44 15.55 -44.86
CA VAL A 600 -5.87 15.48 -46.26
C VAL A 600 -5.19 16.58 -47.09
N SER A 601 -4.76 16.22 -48.30
CA SER A 601 -4.09 17.13 -49.24
C SER A 601 -4.99 18.29 -49.67
N PRO A 602 -4.48 19.54 -49.77
CA PRO A 602 -5.29 20.70 -50.11
C PRO A 602 -5.71 20.72 -51.59
N GLN A 603 -6.97 20.37 -51.85
CA GLN A 603 -7.70 20.84 -53.04
C GLN A 603 -8.91 21.65 -52.60
N ALA A 604 -9.15 22.76 -53.30
CA ALA A 604 -10.04 23.82 -52.84
C ALA A 604 -11.41 23.79 -53.52
N SER A 605 -12.46 24.04 -52.74
CA SER A 605 -13.74 24.54 -53.24
C SER A 605 -14.42 25.39 -52.17
N TYR A 606 -14.60 26.69 -52.45
CA TYR A 606 -15.47 27.57 -51.66
C TYR A 606 -16.94 27.23 -51.94
N LEU A 607 -17.80 27.28 -50.92
CA LEU A 607 -19.25 27.36 -51.08
C LEU A 607 -19.89 28.16 -49.93
N HIS A 608 -20.69 29.16 -50.29
CA HIS A 608 -21.44 29.99 -49.35
C HIS A 608 -22.71 29.28 -48.85
N VAL A 609 -23.10 29.55 -47.60
CA VAL A 609 -24.48 29.43 -47.12
C VAL A 609 -24.80 30.66 -46.26
N GLU A 610 -25.97 31.28 -46.47
CA GLU A 610 -26.47 32.41 -45.68
C GLU A 610 -27.34 31.94 -44.49
N PRO A 611 -27.44 32.73 -43.40
CA PRO A 611 -28.21 32.34 -42.22
C PRO A 611 -29.73 32.51 -42.39
N GLN A 612 -30.49 31.50 -41.98
CA GLN A 612 -31.93 31.60 -41.71
C GLN A 612 -32.19 31.81 -40.21
N THR A 613 -33.37 32.34 -39.87
CA THR A 613 -33.71 32.78 -38.51
C THR A 613 -35.04 32.20 -38.02
N GLN A 614 -35.18 31.94 -36.71
CA GLN A 614 -36.25 32.52 -35.86
C GLN A 614 -36.32 31.96 -34.41
N ASN A 615 -36.22 32.89 -33.45
CA ASN A 615 -36.93 33.02 -32.16
C ASN A 615 -37.72 31.85 -31.52
N SER A 616 -37.36 31.51 -30.29
CA SER A 616 -38.16 31.78 -29.06
C SER A 616 -37.23 31.68 -27.84
N ARG A 617 -37.04 32.73 -27.03
CA ARG A 617 -37.83 33.17 -25.85
C ARG A 617 -38.18 32.02 -24.87
N SER A 618 -37.86 32.10 -23.58
CA SER A 618 -37.17 33.16 -22.81
C SER A 618 -36.86 32.73 -21.36
N GLN A 619 -36.02 33.51 -20.65
CA GLN A 619 -35.72 33.47 -19.19
C GLN A 619 -34.68 32.42 -18.74
N LEU A 620 -33.82 32.67 -17.73
CA LEU A 620 -33.16 33.91 -17.25
C LEU A 620 -32.03 33.48 -16.27
N PHE A 621 -30.76 33.75 -16.57
CA PHE A 621 -29.64 33.52 -15.64
C PHE A 621 -28.62 34.67 -15.72
N ASN A 622 -27.99 34.99 -14.60
CA ASN A 622 -27.03 36.10 -14.50
C ASN A 622 -25.67 35.70 -15.12
N LEU A 623 -25.19 36.52 -16.06
CA LEU A 623 -23.85 36.41 -16.64
C LEU A 623 -22.84 37.22 -15.82
N GLY A 624 -21.98 36.53 -15.08
CA GLY A 624 -20.67 37.06 -14.70
C GLY A 624 -19.68 36.82 -15.85
N LEU A 625 -19.05 37.88 -16.38
CA LEU A 625 -18.10 37.72 -17.49
C LEU A 625 -16.76 37.15 -16.98
N LEU A 626 -16.35 36.03 -17.57
CA LEU A 626 -14.95 35.59 -17.56
C LEU A 626 -14.24 36.13 -18.80
N LEU A 627 -13.13 36.84 -18.61
CA LEU A 627 -12.23 37.24 -19.68
C LEU A 627 -11.08 36.22 -19.78
N PRO A 628 -10.76 35.68 -20.98
CA PRO A 628 -9.64 34.77 -21.14
C PRO A 628 -8.31 35.52 -21.05
N PHE A 629 -7.46 35.09 -20.11
CA PHE A 629 -6.05 35.44 -20.09
C PHE A 629 -5.24 34.32 -20.78
N PHE A 630 -4.13 34.68 -21.41
CA PHE A 630 -3.16 33.71 -21.93
C PHE A 630 -1.79 33.95 -21.30
N TRP A 631 -1.01 32.87 -21.18
CA TRP A 631 0.32 32.86 -20.59
C TRP A 631 1.38 32.94 -21.70
N ASP A 632 2.06 34.08 -21.83
CA ASP A 632 3.26 34.13 -22.67
C ASP A 632 4.48 33.59 -21.91
N GLY A 633 5.45 33.05 -22.64
CA GLY A 633 6.56 32.24 -22.09
C GLY A 633 7.56 32.97 -21.19
N ASN A 634 7.28 34.19 -20.74
CA ASN A 634 8.16 35.03 -19.93
C ASN A 634 7.62 35.35 -18.51
N ASN A 635 6.67 34.56 -18.00
CA ASN A 635 6.09 34.66 -16.65
C ASN A 635 5.27 35.94 -16.35
N GLU A 636 4.57 36.51 -17.33
CA GLU A 636 3.53 37.53 -17.12
C GLU A 636 2.18 37.14 -17.72
N TRP A 637 1.09 37.46 -17.02
CA TRP A 637 -0.28 37.33 -17.54
C TRP A 637 -0.69 38.57 -18.33
N ARG A 638 -1.22 38.40 -19.55
CA ARG A 638 -1.69 39.52 -20.40
C ARG A 638 -3.11 39.28 -20.93
N ALA A 639 -3.91 40.35 -20.96
CA ALA A 639 -5.28 40.36 -21.46
C ALA A 639 -5.33 40.90 -22.90
N ILE A 640 -6.16 40.30 -23.75
CA ILE A 640 -6.29 40.67 -25.16
C ILE A 640 -7.41 41.69 -25.36
N PHE A 641 -7.06 42.91 -25.76
CA PHE A 641 -8.02 43.89 -26.29
C PHE A 641 -8.07 43.82 -27.81
N VAL A 642 -9.18 43.32 -28.36
CA VAL A 642 -9.48 43.40 -29.80
C VAL A 642 -10.22 44.72 -30.06
N GLY A 643 -9.57 45.66 -30.76
CA GLY A 643 -10.16 46.97 -31.06
C GLY A 643 -9.61 47.58 -32.34
N THR A 644 -10.35 47.46 -33.44
CA THR A 644 -9.97 48.00 -34.75
C THR A 644 -10.52 49.41 -34.99
N TYR A 645 -9.61 50.36 -35.21
CA TYR A 645 -9.79 51.66 -35.89
C TYR A 645 -10.95 52.59 -35.45
N PHE A 646 -10.59 53.73 -34.86
CA PHE A 646 -10.97 55.03 -35.43
C PHE A 646 -9.86 56.08 -35.21
N LEU A 647 -9.99 57.27 -35.82
CA LEU A 647 -8.90 58.21 -36.12
C LEU A 647 -8.87 59.48 -35.24
N ARG A 648 -7.71 60.17 -35.30
CA ARG A 648 -7.38 61.56 -34.85
C ARG A 648 -7.08 61.68 -33.34
N LEU A 649 -5.86 62.06 -32.95
CA LEU A 649 -5.15 63.37 -33.06
C LEU A 649 -5.64 64.41 -32.04
N TRP A 650 -4.78 64.72 -31.06
CA TRP A 650 -4.15 66.05 -30.90
C TRP A 650 -3.00 65.98 -29.85
N ASP A 651 -1.77 66.08 -30.35
CA ASP A 651 -0.74 67.04 -29.93
C ASP A 651 -0.04 67.02 -28.53
N LEU A 652 1.30 66.79 -28.61
CA LEU A 652 2.42 67.65 -28.14
C LEU A 652 2.80 67.66 -26.62
N LEU A 653 4.06 67.82 -26.17
CA LEU A 653 5.35 68.23 -26.82
C LEU A 653 6.62 67.80 -26.00
N PHE A 654 7.82 68.09 -26.56
CA PHE A 654 9.17 68.26 -25.94
C PHE A 654 9.96 67.11 -25.28
N TRP A 655 10.60 66.31 -26.15
CA TRP A 655 12.07 66.13 -26.29
C TRP A 655 13.08 66.64 -25.23
N LEU A 656 14.02 65.75 -24.84
CA LEU A 656 15.42 65.92 -24.38
C LEU A 656 15.85 66.99 -23.35
N GLY A 657 16.63 66.56 -22.36
CA GLY A 657 17.55 67.41 -21.56
C GLY A 657 17.97 66.75 -20.24
N GLY A 658 19.27 66.61 -19.97
CA GLY A 658 19.76 65.81 -18.83
C GLY A 658 20.63 66.54 -17.81
N VAL A 659 20.88 65.82 -16.70
CA VAL A 659 21.99 65.92 -15.73
C VAL A 659 22.00 67.09 -14.71
N ILE A 660 22.47 66.75 -13.50
CA ILE A 660 23.01 67.58 -12.38
C ILE A 660 22.05 67.97 -11.23
N ASP A 661 22.64 67.86 -10.02
CA ASP A 661 22.18 68.01 -8.63
C ASP A 661 21.25 69.18 -8.22
N GLY A 662 20.57 68.98 -7.07
CA GLY A 662 20.99 69.74 -5.88
C GLY A 662 19.95 70.23 -4.85
N TYR A 663 20.10 69.75 -3.60
CA TYR A 663 19.64 70.36 -2.32
C TYR A 663 18.10 70.43 -2.07
N ARG A 664 17.60 70.24 -0.84
CA ARG A 664 18.02 70.82 0.46
C ARG A 664 17.91 69.86 1.68
N ARG A 665 18.65 70.19 2.75
CA ARG A 665 18.46 69.76 4.17
C ARG A 665 18.07 70.97 5.06
N PRO A 666 17.60 70.76 6.30
CA PRO A 666 18.45 70.88 7.53
C PRO A 666 18.44 69.57 8.38
N LEU A 667 19.42 69.19 9.23
CA LEU A 667 20.10 69.81 10.40
C LEU A 667 19.17 69.93 11.63
N LEU A 668 19.50 69.49 12.86
CA LEU A 668 20.69 69.65 13.74
C LEU A 668 20.79 68.48 14.79
N CYS A 669 21.70 68.40 15.78
CA CYS A 669 23.19 68.42 15.84
C CYS A 669 23.68 68.10 17.30
N PHE A 670 25.02 68.05 17.52
CA PHE A 670 25.78 67.82 18.80
C PHE A 670 25.91 66.36 19.28
N CYS A 671 27.00 65.90 19.94
CA CYS A 671 28.30 66.52 20.28
C CYS A 671 29.50 65.54 20.09
N ALA A 672 30.71 65.85 20.61
CA ALA A 672 31.99 65.26 20.16
C ALA A 672 32.85 64.56 21.26
N SER A 673 34.03 64.03 20.84
CA SER A 673 35.17 63.44 21.63
C SER A 673 34.96 62.01 22.22
N SER A 674 35.97 61.12 22.35
CA SER A 674 37.41 61.16 21.98
C SER A 674 38.06 59.75 21.76
N LEU A 675 39.27 59.75 21.16
CA LEU A 675 40.25 58.65 20.93
C LEU A 675 40.93 58.09 22.23
N PRO A 676 41.92 57.13 22.24
CA PRO A 676 42.66 56.44 21.15
C PRO A 676 42.96 54.89 21.32
N SER A 677 43.77 54.33 20.41
CA SER A 677 44.81 53.25 20.59
C SER A 677 44.42 51.76 20.79
N ALA A 678 45.23 50.75 20.40
CA ALA A 678 46.33 50.69 19.40
C ALA A 678 46.81 49.23 19.07
N SER A 679 47.23 49.04 17.81
CA SER A 679 48.41 48.26 17.32
C SER A 679 48.69 46.78 17.69
N CYS A 680 48.89 45.97 16.62
CA CYS A 680 49.98 44.99 16.39
C CYS A 680 50.19 43.80 17.39
N HIS A 681 50.82 42.66 17.05
CA HIS A 681 51.67 42.25 15.92
C HIS A 681 51.44 40.75 15.55
N CYS A 682 51.94 40.32 14.39
CA CYS A 682 52.10 38.90 14.03
C CYS A 682 53.18 38.21 14.88
N LEU A 683 53.12 36.87 15.04
CA LEU A 683 54.30 35.97 15.10
C LEU A 683 53.92 34.47 15.04
N LEU A 684 53.98 33.89 13.84
CA LEU A 684 54.54 32.53 13.64
C LEU A 684 56.05 32.63 13.92
N PRO A 685 56.80 31.59 14.39
CA PRO A 685 56.94 30.36 13.58
C PRO A 685 57.49 29.04 14.22
N ARG A 686 57.29 27.90 13.51
CA ARG A 686 58.28 26.80 13.22
C ARG A 686 58.88 25.98 14.41
N PHE A 687 59.45 24.76 14.25
CA PHE A 687 59.66 23.83 13.12
C PHE A 687 59.94 22.37 13.61
N CYS A 688 60.35 21.49 12.66
CA CYS A 688 61.10 20.22 12.82
C CYS A 688 60.31 18.92 13.09
N PHE A 689 60.76 17.72 12.64
CA PHE A 689 61.96 17.34 11.85
C PHE A 689 61.69 16.17 10.84
N SER A 690 62.75 15.68 10.17
CA SER A 690 62.89 14.70 9.04
C SER A 690 62.46 13.23 9.33
N ALA A 691 62.57 12.17 8.49
CA ALA A 691 63.42 11.80 7.31
C ALA A 691 62.80 10.56 6.55
N SER A 692 63.35 9.82 5.55
CA SER A 692 64.58 9.88 4.71
C SER A 692 64.56 8.95 3.45
N CYS A 693 65.49 9.20 2.49
CA CYS A 693 66.19 8.32 1.50
C CYS A 693 65.59 7.01 0.86
N ARG A 694 65.55 6.97 -0.50
CA ARG A 694 66.13 5.94 -1.46
C ARG A 694 65.65 6.26 -2.91
N CYS A 695 66.49 6.59 -3.92
CA CYS A 695 67.38 5.78 -4.78
C CYS A 695 66.87 5.41 -6.22
N LEU A 696 66.98 6.38 -7.15
CA LEU A 696 67.52 6.28 -8.54
C LEU A 696 67.08 5.16 -9.56
N LEU A 697 66.34 5.51 -10.64
CA LEU A 697 66.55 5.09 -12.06
C LEU A 697 65.54 5.76 -13.06
N LEU A 698 65.47 5.32 -14.35
CA LEU A 698 64.97 6.05 -15.56
C LEU A 698 63.60 5.49 -16.12
N LEU A 699 63.00 5.81 -17.30
CA LEU A 699 63.41 6.53 -18.56
C LEU A 699 62.19 6.97 -19.47
N LEU A 700 62.07 8.26 -19.84
CA LEU A 700 61.37 8.94 -20.99
C LEU A 700 59.93 8.58 -21.57
N ARG A 701 59.18 9.66 -21.88
CA ARG A 701 58.09 9.86 -22.91
C ARG A 701 56.73 9.12 -22.73
N PHE A 702 55.60 9.49 -23.37
CA PHE A 702 55.15 10.58 -24.30
C PHE A 702 53.93 11.30 -23.65
N CYS A 703 53.62 12.62 -23.75
CA CYS A 703 53.49 13.59 -24.87
C CYS A 703 52.18 13.46 -25.70
N PHE A 704 51.38 14.50 -26.02
CA PHE A 704 51.34 15.93 -25.63
C PHE A 704 49.97 16.56 -26.04
N SER A 705 49.63 17.78 -25.56
CA SER A 705 48.43 18.53 -25.98
C SER A 705 48.79 19.91 -26.59
N ALA A 706 48.42 20.22 -27.85
CA ALA A 706 48.54 21.58 -28.42
C ALA A 706 47.82 21.81 -29.79
N LEU A 707 46.90 22.80 -29.82
CA LEU A 707 46.80 23.97 -30.72
C LEU A 707 46.74 23.89 -32.28
N LEU A 708 45.81 24.75 -32.78
CA LEU A 708 45.91 25.71 -33.90
C LEU A 708 45.39 25.40 -35.33
N LEU A 709 45.13 26.51 -36.03
CA LEU A 709 44.30 26.70 -37.23
C LEU A 709 45.03 26.54 -38.57
N CYS A 710 44.22 26.51 -39.65
CA CYS A 710 44.46 27.08 -40.99
C CYS A 710 45.27 26.31 -42.07
N CYS A 711 44.49 25.83 -43.05
CA CYS A 711 44.51 26.26 -44.47
C CYS A 711 45.62 25.81 -45.46
N PHE A 712 45.15 25.52 -46.69
CA PHE A 712 45.84 25.46 -48.02
C PHE A 712 47.19 24.70 -48.08
N SER A 713 47.36 23.52 -48.71
CA SER A 713 46.93 22.94 -50.01
C SER A 713 48.14 22.74 -50.96
N ALA A 714 48.47 21.50 -51.30
CA ALA A 714 49.16 21.15 -52.55
C ALA A 714 49.04 19.64 -52.85
N CYS A 715 48.51 19.30 -54.02
CA CYS A 715 48.77 18.02 -54.69
C CYS A 715 50.11 18.15 -55.48
N PRO A 716 50.76 17.10 -56.03
CA PRO A 716 50.07 15.97 -56.68
C PRO A 716 50.75 14.56 -56.69
N LEU A 717 50.00 13.63 -57.30
CA LEU A 717 50.45 12.50 -58.15
C LEU A 717 51.16 11.25 -57.54
N LEU A 718 50.50 10.11 -57.78
CA LEU A 718 51.04 8.74 -57.94
C LEU A 718 51.59 8.03 -56.67
N CYS A 719 51.35 6.73 -56.44
CA CYS A 719 50.77 5.71 -57.34
C CYS A 719 49.99 4.59 -56.59
N PHE A 720 49.16 3.87 -57.34
CA PHE A 720 48.45 2.62 -57.01
C PHE A 720 47.31 2.61 -55.95
N ILE A 721 46.09 2.75 -56.50
CA ILE A 721 44.83 2.05 -56.16
C ILE A 721 44.22 2.28 -54.76
N ALA A 722 43.04 2.89 -54.78
CA ALA A 722 42.00 2.73 -53.78
C ALA A 722 40.70 2.20 -54.45
N LEU A 723 39.77 1.78 -53.59
CA LEU A 723 38.38 1.36 -53.87
C LEU A 723 37.70 2.03 -55.08
N LEU A 724 36.95 1.26 -55.87
CA LEU A 724 35.55 1.59 -56.20
C LEU A 724 34.77 0.40 -56.81
N SER A 725 33.44 0.54 -56.73
CA SER A 725 32.36 -0.34 -57.19
C SER A 725 32.52 -1.03 -58.55
N SER A 726 32.01 -2.27 -58.66
CA SER A 726 31.47 -2.85 -59.91
C SER A 726 30.28 -3.74 -59.54
N PHE A 727 29.03 -3.52 -59.97
CA PHE A 727 28.41 -3.32 -61.30
C PHE A 727 27.98 -4.59 -62.03
N SER A 728 26.70 -4.57 -62.42
CA SER A 728 25.90 -5.62 -63.04
C SER A 728 26.19 -5.83 -64.53
N ALA A 729 26.03 -7.07 -65.01
CA ALA A 729 25.83 -7.43 -66.41
C ALA A 729 25.28 -8.88 -66.52
N LEU A 730 24.45 -9.29 -67.48
CA LEU A 730 23.45 -8.56 -68.30
C LEU A 730 22.48 -9.59 -68.95
N HIS A 731 21.21 -9.22 -69.14
CA HIS A 731 20.23 -9.78 -70.10
C HIS A 731 19.57 -11.17 -69.90
N CYS A 732 18.40 -11.28 -70.57
CA CYS A 732 17.56 -12.45 -70.89
C CYS A 732 16.68 -13.07 -69.78
N LEU A 733 15.38 -13.37 -70.02
CA LEU A 733 14.41 -12.92 -71.06
C LEU A 733 12.98 -13.39 -70.65
N PHE A 734 11.91 -12.73 -71.16
CA PHE A 734 10.47 -13.02 -70.94
C PHE A 734 9.94 -12.80 -69.49
N SER A 735 8.77 -12.21 -69.16
CA SER A 735 7.49 -11.87 -69.85
C SER A 735 6.52 -13.06 -70.05
N ALA A 736 5.21 -13.01 -69.72
CA ALA A 736 4.38 -12.14 -68.87
C ALA A 736 2.97 -12.79 -68.68
N CYS A 737 2.11 -12.14 -67.88
CA CYS A 737 0.64 -12.11 -68.00
C CYS A 737 -0.26 -13.36 -67.68
N SER A 738 -1.31 -13.04 -66.90
CA SER A 738 -2.74 -13.41 -67.11
C SER A 738 -3.43 -14.52 -66.28
N CYS A 739 -4.35 -14.04 -65.42
CA CYS A 739 -5.77 -14.42 -65.32
C CYS A 739 -6.25 -15.68 -64.56
N LEU A 740 -7.25 -15.45 -63.68
CA LEU A 740 -8.37 -16.32 -63.26
C LEU A 740 -7.99 -17.57 -62.43
N CYS A 741 -8.74 -17.99 -61.41
CA CYS A 741 -10.18 -17.81 -61.14
C CYS A 741 -10.52 -17.74 -59.63
N SER A 742 -11.82 -17.64 -59.31
CA SER A 742 -12.36 -17.41 -57.95
C SER A 742 -13.06 -18.64 -57.33
N CYS A 743 -13.51 -18.49 -56.07
CA CYS A 743 -14.52 -19.33 -55.36
C CYS A 743 -14.04 -20.72 -54.84
N PHE A 744 -14.70 -21.37 -53.86
CA PHE A 744 -15.94 -21.04 -53.12
C PHE A 744 -15.81 -21.36 -51.59
N SER A 745 -16.80 -20.89 -50.86
CA SER A 745 -17.10 -20.86 -49.42
C SER A 745 -17.19 -22.19 -48.63
N SER A 746 -17.08 -22.03 -47.30
CA SER A 746 -17.91 -22.63 -46.24
C SER A 746 -18.09 -24.15 -46.09
N SER A 747 -17.69 -24.64 -44.91
CA SER A 747 -18.46 -25.61 -44.11
C SER A 747 -18.23 -25.30 -42.62
#